data_AF-A0A7V4LEM7-F1
#
_entry.id   AF-A0A7V4LEM7-F1
#
_cell.length_a   1.000
_cell.length_b   1.000
_cell.length_c   1.000
_cell.angle_alpha   90.00
_cell.angle_beta   90.00
_cell.angle_gamma   90.00
#
_symmetry.space_group_name_H-M   'P 1'
#
loop_
_entity.id
_entity.type
_entity.pdbx_description
1 polymer ?
#
loop_
_entity_poly.entity_id
_entity_poly.type
_entity_poly.pdbx_seq_one_letter_code
_entity_poly.pdbx_strand_id
1 'polypeptide(L)'
;MVRLLLVEFYFPDRYSQFRSTNYPFLLGQAGRLGATARWLCCWAPADKDSRSRYVVELGAAETRRLAAAMRAFRPTHVVLSEKLAPPLERAVARAVPGAAVLNLADRPPAELVAWPADRLPAWLGLAARWAARGRRRLLLDATRPAYECVAVNRRRGTPPPPVHVAAGPDCLYARPLAANRFFGGLDLPPGIRRFGCSFCVGPADLRYAFETDPVELALRQCTAALGTADTCIAKDTYVVGGARVFHAIDRFFAGILRRPFPPSRFFFGCRIDEFLRTAGRIEALLPRLARAGHSINVFNMGLENFSPAENERLNKGLTVGRIERADAILRRFEQEYPGAFRFRDWGGYGLILFTPWTTVEDLAINLRHLRRLAGIAPGGFALTSKLQILAESAVRFAAARDGLLRENFDGFHYYDSGCVFRHDQRELPWRFRRPEVAALYEIACRIAPITAFPDDDPLLPCVRELRAEVERRGGTPFDLFDLALREVRERGGTPSARAILAGMRRRLGAASGPAAAAATGGRGRSAAVRRAEEILRALARDPRGPLDGFTPGHVVETNDAGGGPQLVIELAGRDGRLTLRALARRPGTPAFLRTPRFLLRFDAETPLDSPAKERVARVLAAHLERFGLPPGTRRAGGKRVPIVPLDAEETARLVERSPEKENGA
;
A
#
# COMPACT_ATOMS: atom_id res chain seq x y z
N MET A 1 -37.09 13.81 26.59
CA MET A 1 -36.81 14.03 25.14
C MET A 1 -35.58 13.22 24.76
N VAL A 2 -35.64 12.40 23.71
CA VAL A 2 -34.52 11.53 23.30
C VAL A 2 -33.42 12.36 22.64
N ARG A 3 -32.19 12.19 23.13
CA ARG A 3 -30.96 12.85 22.64
C ARG A 3 -29.90 11.79 22.34
N LEU A 4 -29.57 11.61 21.07
CA LEU A 4 -28.62 10.62 20.56
C LEU A 4 -27.27 11.27 20.21
N LEU A 5 -26.18 10.76 20.75
CA LEU A 5 -24.83 11.18 20.39
C LEU A 5 -24.08 10.03 19.73
N LEU A 6 -23.64 10.22 18.50
CA LEU A 6 -22.73 9.31 17.81
C LEU A 6 -21.31 9.83 17.99
N VAL A 7 -20.42 9.02 18.54
CA VAL A 7 -19.00 9.36 18.73
C VAL A 7 -18.17 8.42 17.87
N GLU A 8 -17.47 9.00 16.91
CA GLU A 8 -16.53 8.33 16.03
C GLU A 8 -15.10 8.63 16.45
N PHE A 9 -14.25 7.61 16.42
CA PHE A 9 -12.81 7.76 16.55
C PHE A 9 -12.15 7.50 15.20
N TYR A 10 -11.61 8.57 14.60
CA TYR A 10 -10.98 8.51 13.30
C TYR A 10 -9.48 8.27 13.43
N PHE A 11 -9.02 7.26 12.70
CA PHE A 11 -7.61 6.93 12.51
C PHE A 11 -7.23 7.22 11.06
N PRO A 12 -6.19 8.02 10.80
CA PRO A 12 -5.69 8.25 9.45
C PRO A 12 -4.84 7.05 8.95
N ASP A 13 -5.31 5.83 9.18
CA ASP A 13 -4.72 4.59 8.65
C ASP A 13 -5.61 4.06 7.52
N ARG A 14 -4.97 3.80 6.37
CA ARG A 14 -5.59 3.29 5.14
C ARG A 14 -6.28 1.94 5.30
N TYR A 15 -5.96 1.16 6.33
CA TYR A 15 -6.56 -0.15 6.60
C TYR A 15 -7.65 -0.15 7.67
N SER A 16 -7.96 1.02 8.25
CA SER A 16 -9.03 1.11 9.24
C SER A 16 -10.37 0.81 8.57
N GLN A 17 -11.02 -0.29 8.96
CA GLN A 17 -12.38 -0.60 8.56
C GLN A 17 -13.32 0.11 9.53
N PHE A 18 -13.91 1.22 9.08
CA PHE A 18 -14.66 2.11 9.95
C PHE A 18 -16.00 1.49 10.35
N ARG A 19 -16.15 1.19 11.64
CA ARG A 19 -17.42 0.74 12.26
C ARG A 19 -18.50 1.82 12.22
N SER A 20 -18.11 3.07 11.97
CA SER A 20 -18.99 4.23 11.81
C SER A 20 -19.65 4.33 10.43
N THR A 21 -19.44 3.37 9.51
CA THR A 21 -20.05 3.41 8.16
C THR A 21 -21.58 3.59 8.18
N ASN A 22 -22.27 3.14 9.24
CA ASN A 22 -23.72 3.32 9.41
C ASN A 22 -24.14 4.64 10.07
N TYR A 23 -23.22 5.40 10.66
CA TYR A 23 -23.54 6.62 11.40
C TYR A 23 -24.35 7.62 10.60
N PRO A 24 -24.09 7.86 9.29
CA PRO A 24 -24.93 8.75 8.51
C PRO A 24 -26.40 8.32 8.50
N PHE A 25 -26.66 7.01 8.45
CA PHE A 25 -28.01 6.47 8.45
C PHE A 25 -28.63 6.49 9.85
N LEU A 26 -27.87 6.19 10.91
CA LEU A 26 -28.35 6.31 12.29
C LEU A 26 -28.75 7.76 12.61
N LEU A 27 -27.94 8.73 12.16
CA LEU A 27 -28.21 10.16 12.32
C LEU A 27 -29.51 10.56 11.60
N GLY A 28 -29.64 10.19 10.32
CA GLY A 28 -30.85 10.45 9.54
C GLY A 28 -32.11 9.80 10.11
N GLN A 29 -31.98 8.57 10.65
CA GLN A 29 -33.11 7.86 11.26
C GLN A 29 -33.57 8.54 12.54
N ALA A 30 -32.63 8.93 13.41
CA ALA A 30 -32.94 9.63 14.65
C ALA A 30 -33.67 10.95 14.39
N GLY A 31 -33.21 11.74 13.40
CA GLY A 31 -33.89 12.96 12.97
C GLY A 31 -35.33 12.70 12.51
N ARG A 32 -35.55 11.65 11.69
CA ARG A 32 -36.89 11.26 11.22
C ARG A 32 -37.84 10.81 12.33
N LEU A 33 -37.31 10.29 13.44
CA LEU A 33 -38.07 9.88 14.63
C LEU A 33 -38.36 11.07 15.58
N GLY A 34 -37.83 12.26 15.29
CA GLY A 34 -37.94 13.45 16.13
C GLY A 34 -37.01 13.43 17.35
N ALA A 35 -35.95 12.61 17.32
CA ALA A 35 -34.88 12.67 18.33
C ALA A 35 -33.88 13.76 17.97
N THR A 36 -33.35 14.47 18.96
CA THR A 36 -32.21 15.38 18.74
C THR A 36 -30.94 14.54 18.62
N ALA A 37 -30.21 14.63 17.51
CA ALA A 37 -29.02 13.82 17.30
C ALA A 37 -27.80 14.65 16.87
N ARG A 38 -26.60 14.19 17.23
CA ARG A 38 -25.32 14.77 16.80
C ARG A 38 -24.29 13.68 16.51
N TRP A 39 -23.41 13.93 15.55
CA TRP A 39 -22.25 13.09 15.26
C TRP A 39 -20.96 13.89 15.52
N LEU A 40 -20.15 13.39 16.45
CA LEU A 40 -18.84 13.92 16.79
C LEU A 40 -17.74 12.99 16.27
N CYS A 41 -16.72 13.57 15.63
CA CYS A 41 -15.53 12.86 15.19
C CYS A 41 -14.32 13.30 16.01
N CYS A 42 -13.65 12.33 16.63
CA CYS A 42 -12.45 12.52 17.43
C CYS A 42 -11.26 11.86 16.72
N TRP A 43 -10.21 12.61 16.44
CA TRP A 43 -8.97 12.08 15.89
C TRP A 43 -8.20 11.38 17.01
N ALA A 44 -7.95 10.09 16.81
CA ALA A 44 -7.10 9.32 17.70
C ALA A 44 -5.61 9.49 17.29
N PRO A 45 -4.67 9.38 18.23
CA PRO A 45 -3.23 9.46 17.93
C PRO A 45 -2.80 8.32 16.99
N ALA A 46 -1.93 8.64 16.02
CA ALA A 46 -1.43 7.70 15.01
C ALA A 46 -0.13 6.98 15.45
N ASP A 47 0.40 7.29 16.63
CA ASP A 47 1.76 7.00 17.07
C ASP A 47 1.90 5.76 17.98
N LYS A 48 0.89 4.89 18.05
CA LYS A 48 0.90 3.70 18.91
C LYS A 48 0.92 2.40 18.11
N ASP A 49 1.35 1.30 18.76
CA ASP A 49 1.30 -0.07 18.21
C ASP A 49 -0.02 -0.30 17.47
N SER A 50 0.02 -0.95 16.32
CA SER A 50 -1.13 -1.39 15.53
C SER A 50 -2.33 -1.92 16.33
N ARG A 51 -2.12 -2.54 17.49
CA ARG A 51 -3.22 -3.01 18.35
C ARG A 51 -3.96 -1.89 19.08
N SER A 52 -3.28 -0.77 19.32
CA SER A 52 -3.82 0.44 19.95
C SER A 52 -4.80 1.18 19.04
N ARG A 53 -4.85 0.87 17.73
CA ARG A 53 -5.88 1.41 16.84
C ARG A 53 -7.28 0.84 17.08
N TYR A 54 -7.37 -0.29 17.79
CA TYR A 54 -8.65 -0.94 18.13
C TYR A 54 -9.11 -0.68 19.56
N VAL A 55 -8.22 -0.18 20.42
CA VAL A 55 -8.54 0.26 21.78
C VAL A 55 -8.09 1.71 21.91
N VAL A 56 -9.05 2.62 21.81
CA VAL A 56 -8.79 4.06 21.73
C VAL A 56 -8.27 4.58 23.05
N GLU A 57 -7.11 5.23 22.98
CA GLU A 57 -6.54 6.06 24.03
C GLU A 57 -6.44 7.50 23.53
N LEU A 58 -6.87 8.45 24.35
CA LEU A 58 -6.75 9.88 24.08
C LEU A 58 -5.87 10.54 25.14
N GLY A 59 -5.14 11.59 24.73
CA GLY A 59 -4.46 12.47 25.66
C GLY A 59 -5.44 13.15 26.63
N ALA A 60 -4.92 13.66 27.75
CA ALA A 60 -5.76 14.30 28.77
C ALA A 60 -6.52 15.52 28.22
N ALA A 61 -5.90 16.30 27.33
CA ALA A 61 -6.52 17.47 26.71
C ALA A 61 -7.67 17.06 25.77
N GLU A 62 -7.43 16.09 24.88
CA GLU A 62 -8.45 15.56 23.97
C GLU A 62 -9.61 14.92 24.73
N THR A 63 -9.31 14.16 25.80
CA THR A 63 -10.32 13.56 26.69
C THR A 63 -11.20 14.63 27.33
N ARG A 64 -10.61 15.73 27.83
CA ARG A 64 -11.38 16.86 28.40
C ARG A 64 -12.28 17.52 27.35
N ARG A 65 -11.80 17.71 26.12
CA ARG A 65 -12.59 18.31 25.03
C ARG A 65 -13.80 17.44 24.66
N LEU A 66 -13.59 16.14 24.50
CA LEU A 66 -14.68 15.20 24.23
C LEU A 66 -15.69 15.21 25.38
N ALA A 67 -15.24 15.07 26.63
CA ALA A 67 -16.14 15.09 27.79
C ALA A 67 -16.94 16.40 27.89
N ALA A 68 -16.34 17.55 27.60
CA ALA A 68 -17.03 18.83 27.58
C ALA A 68 -18.11 18.89 26.48
N ALA A 69 -17.79 18.43 25.27
CA ALA A 69 -18.76 18.36 24.17
C ALA A 69 -19.94 17.43 24.49
N MET A 70 -19.67 16.28 25.13
CA MET A 70 -20.71 15.35 25.59
C MET A 70 -21.61 15.99 26.66
N ARG A 71 -21.03 16.63 27.69
CA ARG A 71 -21.80 17.31 28.75
C ARG A 71 -22.64 18.46 28.21
N ALA A 72 -22.10 19.26 27.28
CA ALA A 72 -22.83 20.35 26.64
C ALA A 72 -24.05 19.83 25.86
N PHE A 73 -23.92 18.65 25.22
CA PHE A 73 -25.03 18.04 24.51
C PHE A 73 -26.02 17.30 25.42
N ARG A 74 -25.64 16.86 26.63
CA ARG A 74 -26.51 16.12 27.56
C ARG A 74 -27.24 14.94 26.89
N PRO A 75 -26.52 13.95 26.29
CA PRO A 75 -27.16 12.84 25.62
C PRO A 75 -27.88 11.92 26.61
N THR A 76 -28.98 11.33 26.14
CA THR A 76 -29.65 10.21 26.80
C THR A 76 -29.14 8.86 26.28
N HIS A 77 -28.58 8.87 25.07
CA HIS A 77 -28.10 7.70 24.34
C HIS A 77 -26.79 8.04 23.66
N VAL A 78 -25.79 7.16 23.75
CA VAL A 78 -24.47 7.34 23.13
C VAL A 78 -24.11 6.09 22.33
N VAL A 79 -23.69 6.26 21.09
CA VAL A 79 -23.09 5.19 20.27
C VAL A 79 -21.62 5.48 20.08
N LEU A 80 -20.75 4.52 20.41
CA LEU A 80 -19.31 4.61 20.27
C LEU A 80 -18.85 3.70 19.13
N SER A 81 -17.95 4.17 18.27
CA SER A 81 -17.49 3.38 17.12
C SER A 81 -16.49 2.31 17.53
N GLU A 82 -15.62 2.60 18.51
CA GLU A 82 -14.47 1.78 18.88
C GLU A 82 -14.43 1.43 20.37
N LYS A 83 -13.63 0.40 20.72
CA LYS A 83 -13.37 0.04 22.11
C LYS A 83 -12.55 1.16 22.76
N LEU A 84 -12.91 1.54 23.97
CA LEU A 84 -12.19 2.57 24.72
C LEU A 84 -11.24 1.93 25.72
N ALA A 85 -10.07 2.52 25.92
CA ALA A 85 -9.25 2.16 27.06
C ALA A 85 -9.92 2.57 28.38
N PRO A 86 -9.68 1.85 29.50
CA PRO A 86 -10.39 2.08 30.76
C PRO A 86 -10.37 3.54 31.27
N PRO A 87 -9.28 4.33 31.16
CA PRO A 87 -9.30 5.73 31.57
C PRO A 87 -10.28 6.59 30.77
N LEU A 88 -10.35 6.38 29.45
CA LEU A 88 -11.25 7.11 28.55
C LEU A 88 -12.70 6.65 28.75
N GLU A 89 -12.93 5.35 28.92
CA GLU A 89 -14.25 4.79 29.25
C GLU A 89 -14.83 5.42 30.52
N ARG A 90 -14.03 5.51 31.60
CA ARG A 90 -14.44 6.20 32.84
C ARG A 90 -14.72 7.68 32.63
N ALA A 91 -13.94 8.36 31.78
CA ALA A 91 -14.17 9.77 31.48
C ALA A 91 -15.48 9.97 30.70
N VAL A 92 -15.78 9.11 29.73
CA VAL A 92 -17.04 9.07 28.99
C VAL A 92 -18.20 8.82 29.95
N ALA A 93 -18.15 7.76 30.77
CA ALA A 93 -19.21 7.44 31.73
C ALA A 93 -19.53 8.61 32.69
N ARG A 94 -18.50 9.31 33.19
CA ARG A 94 -18.67 10.51 34.03
C ARG A 94 -19.23 11.72 33.27
N ALA A 95 -19.02 11.81 31.96
CA ALA A 95 -19.51 12.91 31.15
C ALA A 95 -21.01 12.78 30.82
N VAL A 96 -21.55 11.57 30.84
CA VAL A 96 -22.94 11.27 30.47
C VAL A 96 -23.61 10.33 31.48
N PRO A 97 -23.71 10.73 32.76
CA PRO A 97 -24.29 9.87 33.79
C PRO A 97 -25.72 9.49 33.44
N GLY A 98 -26.04 8.19 33.50
CA GLY A 98 -27.37 7.66 33.20
C GLY A 98 -27.73 7.53 31.71
N ALA A 99 -26.83 7.88 30.79
CA ALA A 99 -27.06 7.65 29.37
C ALA A 99 -26.91 6.16 29.01
N ALA A 100 -27.77 5.65 28.14
CA ALA A 100 -27.58 4.31 27.56
C ALA A 100 -26.42 4.35 26.55
N VAL A 101 -25.41 3.50 26.74
CA VAL A 101 -24.22 3.46 25.88
C VAL A 101 -24.20 2.17 25.06
N LEU A 102 -24.08 2.31 23.74
CA LEU A 102 -23.87 1.21 22.80
C LEU A 102 -22.48 1.34 22.17
N ASN A 103 -21.61 0.36 22.41
CA ASN A 103 -20.31 0.30 21.74
C ASN A 103 -20.36 -0.67 20.55
N LEU A 104 -20.05 -0.18 19.35
CA LEU A 104 -20.03 -1.00 18.13
C LEU A 104 -18.82 -1.94 18.06
N ALA A 105 -17.77 -1.70 18.83
CA ALA A 105 -16.62 -2.60 18.93
C ALA A 105 -16.95 -3.94 19.59
N ASP A 106 -17.97 -3.95 20.45
CA ASP A 106 -18.46 -5.15 21.14
C ASP A 106 -19.48 -5.93 20.30
N ARG A 107 -19.71 -5.52 19.03
CA ARG A 107 -20.64 -6.18 18.10
C ARG A 107 -19.89 -6.89 16.96
N PRO A 108 -20.41 -8.04 16.48
CA PRO A 108 -19.89 -8.69 15.29
C PRO A 108 -19.97 -7.75 14.06
N PRO A 109 -18.95 -7.65 13.21
CA PRO A 109 -18.97 -6.78 12.02
C PRO A 109 -20.14 -7.06 11.07
N ALA A 110 -20.58 -8.31 10.96
CA ALA A 110 -21.71 -8.70 10.12
C ALA A 110 -23.02 -8.01 10.56
N GLU A 111 -23.22 -7.78 11.86
CA GLU A 111 -24.38 -7.04 12.37
C GLU A 111 -24.33 -5.55 12.07
N LEU A 112 -23.14 -5.00 11.86
CA LEU A 112 -22.99 -3.62 11.43
C LEU A 112 -23.46 -3.50 9.98
N VAL A 113 -22.98 -4.33 9.06
CA VAL A 113 -23.38 -4.24 7.65
C VAL A 113 -24.88 -4.52 7.44
N ALA A 114 -25.44 -5.51 8.13
CA ALA A 114 -26.85 -5.89 8.04
C ALA A 114 -27.70 -5.30 9.19
N TRP A 115 -27.51 -4.02 9.52
CA TRP A 115 -28.21 -3.39 10.64
C TRP A 115 -29.75 -3.36 10.43
N PRO A 116 -30.54 -4.01 11.29
CA PRO A 116 -32.01 -4.00 11.18
C PRO A 116 -32.56 -2.60 11.42
N ALA A 117 -33.50 -2.16 10.57
CA ALA A 117 -34.01 -0.79 10.62
C ALA A 117 -34.81 -0.49 11.90
N ASP A 118 -35.38 -1.48 12.57
CA ASP A 118 -36.14 -1.34 13.81
C ASP A 118 -35.27 -1.26 15.08
N ARG A 119 -34.00 -1.68 15.01
CA ARG A 119 -33.09 -1.79 16.16
C ARG A 119 -32.86 -0.45 16.87
N LEU A 120 -32.54 0.61 16.13
CA LEU A 120 -32.34 1.93 16.74
C LEU A 120 -33.64 2.50 17.32
N PRO A 121 -34.79 2.51 16.60
CA PRO A 121 -36.06 2.92 17.19
C PRO A 121 -36.42 2.18 18.48
N ALA A 122 -36.24 0.86 18.53
CA ALA A 122 -36.49 0.07 19.73
C ALA A 122 -35.57 0.49 20.88
N TRP A 123 -34.27 0.62 20.63
CA TRP A 123 -33.29 1.02 21.64
C TRP A 123 -33.52 2.45 22.17
N LEU A 124 -34.01 3.36 21.34
CA LEU A 124 -34.35 4.73 21.74
C LEU A 124 -35.72 4.84 22.46
N GLY A 125 -36.50 3.76 22.57
CA GLY A 125 -37.87 3.81 23.08
C GLY A 125 -38.86 4.49 22.12
N LEU A 126 -38.58 4.48 20.82
CA LEU A 126 -39.35 5.17 19.76
C LEU A 126 -39.95 4.19 18.73
N ALA A 127 -40.04 2.90 19.06
CA ALA A 127 -40.54 1.85 18.14
C ALA A 127 -41.93 2.16 17.56
N ALA A 128 -42.85 2.70 18.36
CA ALA A 128 -44.19 3.08 17.89
C ALA A 128 -44.15 4.16 16.77
N ARG A 129 -43.18 5.07 16.83
CA ARG A 129 -42.98 6.10 15.78
C ARG A 129 -42.38 5.54 14.50
N TRP A 130 -41.73 4.38 14.58
CA TRP A 130 -41.14 3.67 13.45
C TRP A 130 -42.15 2.74 12.75
N ALA A 131 -42.93 1.99 13.52
CA ALA A 131 -43.92 1.03 13.03
C ALA A 131 -44.94 1.64 12.06
N ALA A 132 -45.20 2.94 12.17
CA ALA A 132 -46.13 3.67 11.30
C ALA A 132 -45.61 3.90 9.85
N ARG A 133 -44.40 3.46 9.45
CA ARG A 133 -43.70 4.02 8.27
C ARG A 133 -43.07 3.06 7.26
N GLY A 134 -43.47 1.78 7.20
CA GLY A 134 -43.22 0.89 6.05
C GLY A 134 -42.34 -0.35 6.28
N ARG A 135 -42.20 -1.18 5.23
CA ARG A 135 -41.76 -2.60 5.26
C ARG A 135 -40.25 -2.89 5.11
N ARG A 136 -39.41 -1.88 4.84
CA ARG A 136 -37.97 -2.09 4.56
C ARG A 136 -37.22 -2.57 5.80
N ARG A 137 -36.52 -3.70 5.68
CA ARG A 137 -35.94 -4.42 6.84
C ARG A 137 -34.59 -3.89 7.29
N LEU A 138 -33.77 -3.35 6.39
CA LEU A 138 -32.40 -2.92 6.68
C LEU A 138 -32.26 -1.40 6.72
N LEU A 139 -31.41 -0.90 7.62
CA LEU A 139 -31.21 0.53 7.88
C LEU A 139 -30.86 1.32 6.62
N LEU A 140 -29.95 0.80 5.80
CA LEU A 140 -29.45 1.44 4.58
C LEU A 140 -30.54 1.62 3.51
N ASP A 141 -31.52 0.71 3.47
CA ASP A 141 -32.67 0.81 2.58
C ASP A 141 -33.74 1.75 3.14
N ALA A 142 -33.95 1.73 4.46
CA ALA A 142 -35.08 2.39 5.10
C ALA A 142 -34.85 3.88 5.36
N THR A 143 -33.60 4.35 5.31
CA THR A 143 -33.21 5.67 5.80
C THR A 143 -32.39 6.47 4.79
N ARG A 144 -32.64 7.78 4.74
CA ARG A 144 -31.78 8.74 4.02
C ARG A 144 -30.58 9.09 4.92
N PRO A 145 -29.33 8.93 4.45
CA PRO A 145 -28.16 9.25 5.25
C PRO A 145 -28.00 10.77 5.42
N ALA A 146 -27.45 11.17 6.56
CA ALA A 146 -27.18 12.55 6.96
C ALA A 146 -25.71 12.64 7.42
N TYR A 147 -24.90 13.53 6.83
CA TYR A 147 -23.44 13.55 6.99
C TYR A 147 -22.93 14.70 7.85
N GLU A 148 -23.78 15.29 8.70
CA GLU A 148 -23.47 16.41 9.59
C GLU A 148 -22.56 15.94 10.75
N CYS A 149 -21.27 15.82 10.45
CA CYS A 149 -20.24 15.37 11.37
C CYS A 149 -19.37 16.54 11.84
N VAL A 150 -19.20 16.69 13.15
CA VAL A 150 -18.43 17.79 13.75
C VAL A 150 -17.14 17.26 14.37
N ALA A 151 -16.00 17.87 14.02
CA ALA A 151 -14.71 17.54 14.60
C ALA A 151 -14.58 18.08 16.04
N VAL A 152 -14.09 17.25 16.96
CA VAL A 152 -13.84 17.65 18.36
C VAL A 152 -12.42 18.18 18.57
N ASN A 153 -11.44 17.54 17.95
CA ASN A 153 -10.01 17.75 18.22
C ASN A 153 -9.13 17.71 16.95
N ARG A 154 -9.70 17.98 15.77
CA ARG A 154 -8.93 17.99 14.51
C ARG A 154 -7.84 19.06 14.56
N ARG A 155 -6.60 18.65 14.31
CA ARG A 155 -5.45 19.56 14.20
C ARG A 155 -5.37 20.14 12.79
N ARG A 156 -4.82 21.36 12.69
CA ARG A 156 -4.54 21.98 11.38
C ARG A 156 -3.56 21.10 10.60
N GLY A 157 -3.81 20.91 9.32
CA GLY A 157 -2.98 20.06 8.44
C GLY A 157 -3.32 18.56 8.48
N THR A 158 -4.17 18.09 9.41
CA THR A 158 -4.60 16.68 9.38
C THR A 158 -5.67 16.47 8.31
N PRO A 159 -5.52 15.44 7.43
CA PRO A 159 -6.53 15.11 6.44
C PRO A 159 -7.90 14.83 7.09
N PRO A 160 -9.00 15.32 6.49
CA PRO A 160 -10.34 14.97 6.95
C PRO A 160 -10.66 13.49 6.66
N PRO A 161 -11.57 12.85 7.42
CA PRO A 161 -12.06 11.51 7.11
C PRO A 161 -12.75 11.49 5.73
N PRO A 162 -12.60 10.41 4.95
CA PRO A 162 -13.31 10.26 3.69
C PRO A 162 -14.78 9.89 3.90
N VAL A 163 -15.59 9.97 2.85
CA VAL A 163 -16.94 9.42 2.83
C VAL A 163 -16.85 7.91 2.66
N HIS A 164 -17.23 7.15 3.69
CA HIS A 164 -17.42 5.71 3.58
C HIS A 164 -18.78 5.39 2.98
N VAL A 165 -18.78 4.61 1.91
CA VAL A 165 -19.98 4.21 1.18
C VAL A 165 -20.17 2.71 1.35
N ALA A 166 -21.30 2.30 1.93
CA ALA A 166 -21.65 0.89 2.07
C ALA A 166 -22.66 0.47 1.00
N ALA A 167 -22.30 -0.51 0.17
CA ALA A 167 -23.18 -1.05 -0.88
C ALA A 167 -23.08 -2.58 -1.02
N GLY A 168 -22.93 -3.29 0.10
CA GLY A 168 -22.88 -4.75 0.16
C GLY A 168 -21.50 -5.31 0.52
N PRO A 169 -21.29 -6.62 0.38
CA PRO A 169 -20.01 -7.26 0.70
C PRO A 169 -18.87 -6.76 -0.19
N ASP A 170 -17.70 -6.51 0.39
CA ASP A 170 -16.50 -6.03 -0.32
C ASP A 170 -15.83 -7.07 -1.21
N CYS A 171 -16.22 -8.35 -1.08
CA CYS A 171 -15.68 -9.45 -1.88
C CYS A 171 -16.78 -10.49 -2.12
N LEU A 172 -16.94 -10.95 -3.37
CA LEU A 172 -17.93 -11.96 -3.75
C LEU A 172 -17.32 -13.34 -4.00
N TYR A 173 -16.05 -13.53 -3.66
CA TYR A 173 -15.35 -14.78 -3.93
C TYR A 173 -15.87 -15.93 -3.06
N ALA A 174 -16.51 -16.90 -3.71
CA ALA A 174 -17.26 -17.97 -3.08
C ALA A 174 -16.81 -19.39 -3.50
N ARG A 175 -15.55 -19.58 -3.91
CA ARG A 175 -15.04 -20.92 -4.22
C ARG A 175 -15.18 -21.83 -2.99
N PRO A 176 -15.89 -22.97 -3.06
CA PRO A 176 -16.05 -23.87 -1.93
C PRO A 176 -14.71 -24.42 -1.44
N LEU A 177 -14.50 -24.50 -0.12
CA LEU A 177 -13.34 -25.17 0.47
C LEU A 177 -13.42 -26.69 0.30
N ALA A 178 -14.62 -27.27 0.30
CA ALA A 178 -14.81 -28.70 0.07
C ALA A 178 -14.32 -29.17 -1.32
N ALA A 179 -14.27 -28.27 -2.30
CA ALA A 179 -13.74 -28.54 -3.63
C ALA A 179 -12.21 -28.42 -3.72
N ASN A 180 -11.54 -28.14 -2.60
CA ASN A 180 -10.10 -27.98 -2.52
C ASN A 180 -9.51 -29.14 -1.72
N ARG A 181 -8.64 -29.92 -2.36
CA ARG A 181 -8.08 -31.16 -1.79
C ARG A 181 -7.34 -30.91 -0.47
N PHE A 182 -6.70 -29.76 -0.31
CA PHE A 182 -5.98 -29.42 0.92
C PHE A 182 -6.90 -29.39 2.16
N PHE A 183 -8.17 -29.03 1.97
CA PHE A 183 -9.20 -29.01 3.01
C PHE A 183 -10.02 -30.30 3.08
N GLY A 184 -9.70 -31.31 2.27
CA GLY A 184 -10.37 -32.60 2.31
C GLY A 184 -10.29 -33.25 3.69
N GLY A 185 -11.42 -33.77 4.17
CA GLY A 185 -11.53 -34.44 5.48
C GLY A 185 -11.50 -33.51 6.69
N LEU A 186 -11.44 -32.19 6.51
CA LEU A 186 -11.58 -31.25 7.64
C LEU A 186 -13.06 -31.06 7.97
N ASP A 187 -13.42 -31.36 9.22
CA ASP A 187 -14.70 -30.95 9.78
C ASP A 187 -14.59 -29.49 10.26
N LEU A 188 -15.39 -28.61 9.65
CA LEU A 188 -15.43 -27.19 9.97
C LEU A 188 -16.67 -26.90 10.83
N PRO A 189 -16.49 -26.44 12.08
CA PRO A 189 -17.60 -26.12 12.97
C PRO A 189 -18.60 -25.11 12.37
N PRO A 190 -19.85 -25.08 12.87
CA PRO A 190 -20.79 -24.02 12.57
C PRO A 190 -20.18 -22.63 12.82
N GLY A 191 -20.47 -21.67 11.94
CA GLY A 191 -19.92 -20.31 12.02
C GLY A 191 -18.59 -20.11 11.28
N ILE A 192 -17.86 -21.18 10.95
CA ILE A 192 -16.68 -21.08 10.08
C ILE A 192 -17.09 -21.03 8.62
N ARG A 193 -16.58 -20.03 7.89
CA ARG A 193 -16.87 -19.84 6.48
C ARG A 193 -16.31 -21.01 5.65
N ARG A 194 -17.16 -21.65 4.84
CA ARG A 194 -16.83 -22.85 4.03
C ARG A 194 -16.45 -22.56 2.58
N PHE A 195 -16.19 -21.29 2.25
CA PHE A 195 -15.90 -20.83 0.89
C PHE A 195 -15.01 -19.59 0.91
N GLY A 196 -14.46 -19.22 -0.24
CA GLY A 196 -13.60 -18.04 -0.36
C GLY A 196 -12.15 -18.32 0.09
N CYS A 197 -11.35 -17.27 0.29
CA CYS A 197 -9.97 -17.45 0.74
C CYS A 197 -9.96 -18.05 2.16
N SER A 198 -9.10 -19.03 2.41
CA SER A 198 -9.12 -19.85 3.64
C SER A 198 -8.72 -19.09 4.91
N PHE A 199 -8.03 -17.96 4.76
CA PHE A 199 -7.55 -17.09 5.83
C PHE A 199 -8.47 -15.90 6.11
N CYS A 200 -9.43 -15.61 5.23
CA CYS A 200 -10.33 -14.48 5.41
C CYS A 200 -11.39 -14.80 6.47
N VAL A 201 -11.54 -13.90 7.43
CA VAL A 201 -12.72 -13.82 8.29
C VAL A 201 -13.77 -12.95 7.59
N GLY A 202 -15.04 -13.30 7.69
CA GLY A 202 -16.09 -12.55 7.00
C GLY A 202 -17.47 -13.14 7.19
N PRO A 203 -18.51 -12.49 6.63
CA PRO A 203 -19.87 -12.97 6.76
C PRO A 203 -20.01 -14.38 6.15
N ALA A 204 -20.84 -15.21 6.79
CA ALA A 204 -21.14 -16.56 6.32
C ALA A 204 -21.98 -16.57 5.02
N ASP A 205 -22.51 -15.41 4.62
CA ASP A 205 -23.29 -15.20 3.40
C ASP A 205 -22.78 -13.95 2.65
N LEU A 206 -22.51 -14.08 1.35
CA LEU A 206 -22.09 -12.99 0.47
C LEU A 206 -23.21 -12.48 -0.43
N ARG A 207 -24.43 -13.01 -0.27
CA ARG A 207 -25.57 -12.52 -1.03
C ARG A 207 -25.81 -11.05 -0.70
N TYR A 208 -26.24 -10.34 -1.73
CA TYR A 208 -26.65 -8.95 -1.56
C TYR A 208 -27.96 -8.91 -0.79
N ALA A 209 -27.94 -8.27 0.38
CA ALA A 209 -29.04 -8.31 1.33
C ALA A 209 -30.02 -7.12 1.23
N PHE A 210 -29.64 -6.07 0.50
CA PHE A 210 -30.42 -4.84 0.40
C PHE A 210 -31.46 -4.91 -0.73
N GLU A 211 -32.55 -4.17 -0.56
CA GLU A 211 -33.61 -4.02 -1.57
C GLU A 211 -33.23 -3.01 -2.66
N THR A 212 -32.51 -1.95 -2.30
CA THR A 212 -32.04 -0.92 -3.24
C THR A 212 -30.94 -1.49 -4.15
N ASP A 213 -30.88 -1.09 -5.42
CA ASP A 213 -29.74 -1.48 -6.29
C ASP A 213 -28.40 -0.99 -5.69
N PRO A 214 -27.31 -1.78 -5.74
CA PRO A 214 -26.04 -1.42 -5.10
C PRO A 214 -25.43 -0.11 -5.63
N VAL A 215 -25.56 0.16 -6.93
CA VAL A 215 -25.05 1.41 -7.52
C VAL A 215 -25.93 2.58 -7.09
N GLU A 216 -27.24 2.41 -7.05
CA GLU A 216 -28.17 3.44 -6.55
C GLU A 216 -27.89 3.76 -5.07
N LEU A 217 -27.71 2.73 -4.24
CA LEU A 217 -27.39 2.88 -2.82
C LEU A 217 -26.07 3.62 -2.59
N ALA A 218 -25.05 3.32 -3.41
CA ALA A 218 -23.77 4.02 -3.38
C ALA A 218 -23.93 5.50 -3.79
N LEU A 219 -24.60 5.77 -4.92
CA LEU A 219 -24.82 7.13 -5.41
C LEU A 219 -25.66 7.98 -4.44
N ARG A 220 -26.62 7.37 -3.75
CA ARG A 220 -27.43 8.02 -2.70
C ARG A 220 -26.54 8.57 -1.58
N GLN A 221 -25.57 7.78 -1.12
CA GLN A 221 -24.61 8.18 -0.08
C GLN A 221 -23.68 9.29 -0.59
N CYS A 222 -23.07 9.13 -1.77
CA CYS A 222 -22.19 10.15 -2.33
C CYS A 222 -22.92 11.50 -2.52
N THR A 223 -24.15 11.46 -3.03
CA THR A 223 -24.96 12.67 -3.26
C THR A 223 -25.37 13.34 -1.94
N ALA A 224 -25.74 12.55 -0.93
CA ALA A 224 -26.09 13.08 0.39
C ALA A 224 -24.89 13.75 1.08
N ALA A 225 -23.70 13.15 1.00
CA ALA A 225 -22.48 13.73 1.54
C ALA A 225 -22.12 15.05 0.82
N LEU A 226 -22.22 15.09 -0.50
CA LEU A 226 -21.99 16.31 -1.30
C LEU A 226 -22.93 17.45 -0.89
N GLY A 227 -24.22 17.14 -0.67
CA GLY A 227 -25.24 18.12 -0.31
C GLY A 227 -25.24 18.59 1.15
N THR A 228 -24.38 18.03 2.00
CA THR A 228 -24.31 18.42 3.42
C THR A 228 -23.40 19.64 3.57
N ALA A 229 -23.88 20.77 4.10
CA ALA A 229 -23.05 21.97 4.25
C ALA A 229 -22.01 21.83 5.38
N ASP A 230 -22.47 21.60 6.61
CA ASP A 230 -21.67 21.61 7.83
C ASP A 230 -21.13 20.21 8.18
N THR A 231 -19.94 19.88 7.68
CA THR A 231 -19.29 18.61 8.00
C THR A 231 -17.77 18.71 7.97
N CYS A 232 -17.10 17.95 8.85
CA CYS A 232 -15.66 17.78 8.84
C CYS A 232 -15.16 16.68 7.88
N ILE A 233 -16.07 16.01 7.15
CA ILE A 233 -15.78 14.92 6.20
C ILE A 233 -15.30 15.49 4.85
N ALA A 234 -14.36 14.80 4.22
CA ALA A 234 -13.84 15.11 2.90
C ALA A 234 -14.87 14.81 1.81
N LYS A 235 -15.41 15.85 1.16
CA LYS A 235 -16.43 15.72 0.09
C LYS A 235 -15.86 15.38 -1.29
N ASP A 236 -14.55 15.17 -1.37
CA ASP A 236 -13.80 14.84 -2.58
C ASP A 236 -13.16 13.45 -2.51
N THR A 237 -13.39 12.69 -1.44
CA THR A 237 -12.70 11.43 -1.17
C THR A 237 -13.71 10.40 -0.69
N TYR A 238 -13.90 9.34 -1.48
CA TYR A 238 -14.93 8.33 -1.27
C TYR A 238 -14.29 6.94 -1.17
N VAL A 239 -14.52 6.22 -0.09
CA VAL A 239 -14.13 4.81 0.04
C VAL A 239 -15.36 3.96 -0.22
N VAL A 240 -15.40 3.32 -1.39
CA VAL A 240 -16.58 2.64 -1.91
C VAL A 240 -16.49 1.15 -1.59
N GLY A 241 -17.25 0.74 -0.57
CA GLY A 241 -17.47 -0.65 -0.21
C GLY A 241 -18.60 -1.30 -1.01
N GLY A 242 -18.45 -2.59 -1.31
CA GLY A 242 -19.39 -3.36 -2.13
C GLY A 242 -18.86 -3.73 -3.51
N ALA A 243 -18.43 -4.99 -3.66
CA ALA A 243 -17.89 -5.53 -4.92
C ALA A 243 -18.87 -5.46 -6.11
N ARG A 244 -20.18 -5.43 -5.86
CA ARG A 244 -21.18 -5.23 -6.92
C ARG A 244 -21.11 -3.83 -7.56
N VAL A 245 -20.71 -2.80 -6.80
CA VAL A 245 -20.49 -1.46 -7.34
C VAL A 245 -19.27 -1.44 -8.23
N PHE A 246 -18.18 -2.08 -7.80
CA PHE A 246 -16.97 -2.23 -8.61
C PHE A 246 -17.27 -3.01 -9.91
N HIS A 247 -18.04 -4.11 -9.83
CA HIS A 247 -18.49 -4.84 -11.01
C HIS A 247 -19.43 -4.06 -11.91
N ALA A 248 -19.96 -2.91 -11.51
CA ALA A 248 -20.82 -2.02 -12.29
C ALA A 248 -20.25 -0.59 -12.32
N ILE A 249 -18.91 -0.49 -12.37
CA ILE A 249 -18.17 0.79 -12.26
C ILE A 249 -18.59 1.81 -13.31
N ASP A 250 -18.97 1.37 -14.50
CA ASP A 250 -19.50 2.18 -15.59
C ASP A 250 -20.84 2.84 -15.23
N ARG A 251 -21.78 2.10 -14.65
CA ARG A 251 -23.05 2.65 -14.15
C ARG A 251 -22.81 3.63 -13.00
N PHE A 252 -21.90 3.30 -12.09
CA PHE A 252 -21.55 4.17 -10.96
C PHE A 252 -20.98 5.51 -11.45
N PHE A 253 -19.94 5.49 -12.29
CA PHE A 253 -19.35 6.73 -12.79
C PHE A 253 -20.23 7.49 -13.79
N ALA A 254 -21.13 6.81 -14.52
CA ALA A 254 -22.18 7.51 -15.27
C ALA A 254 -23.09 8.32 -14.34
N GLY A 255 -23.36 7.83 -13.13
CA GLY A 255 -24.06 8.56 -12.09
C GLY A 255 -23.25 9.73 -11.52
N ILE A 256 -21.97 9.52 -11.22
CA ILE A 256 -21.07 10.58 -10.72
C ILE A 256 -20.94 11.72 -11.73
N LEU A 257 -20.64 11.42 -12.99
CA LEU A 257 -20.40 12.40 -14.06
C LEU A 257 -21.64 13.23 -14.45
N ARG A 258 -22.85 12.81 -14.04
CA ARG A 258 -24.10 13.58 -14.25
C ARG A 258 -24.41 14.55 -13.12
N ARG A 259 -23.59 14.59 -12.08
CA ARG A 259 -23.80 15.39 -10.86
C ARG A 259 -22.63 16.35 -10.67
N PRO A 260 -22.82 17.48 -9.98
CA PRO A 260 -21.79 18.50 -9.81
C PRO A 260 -20.78 18.12 -8.71
N PHE A 261 -20.19 16.93 -8.79
CA PHE A 261 -19.10 16.56 -7.88
C PHE A 261 -17.85 17.40 -8.20
N PRO A 262 -17.11 17.88 -7.19
CA PRO A 262 -15.78 18.42 -7.42
C PRO A 262 -14.84 17.30 -7.94
N PRO A 263 -13.66 17.65 -8.49
CA PRO A 263 -12.57 16.68 -8.68
C PRO A 263 -12.44 15.78 -7.44
N SER A 264 -12.56 14.46 -7.64
CA SER A 264 -12.85 13.53 -6.55
C SER A 264 -12.10 12.20 -6.74
N ARG A 265 -11.71 11.59 -5.63
CA ARG A 265 -10.99 10.33 -5.56
C ARG A 265 -11.92 9.24 -5.06
N PHE A 266 -12.09 8.18 -5.84
CA PHE A 266 -12.93 7.04 -5.48
C PHE A 266 -12.07 5.81 -5.27
N PHE A 267 -12.09 5.27 -4.05
CA PHE A 267 -11.28 4.15 -3.62
C PHE A 267 -12.09 2.86 -3.70
N PHE A 268 -11.55 1.84 -4.35
CA PHE A 268 -12.15 0.52 -4.50
C PHE A 268 -11.17 -0.57 -4.07
N GLY A 269 -11.64 -1.45 -3.18
CA GLY A 269 -11.01 -2.75 -2.96
C GLY A 269 -11.53 -3.76 -3.98
N CYS A 270 -10.66 -4.58 -4.56
CA CYS A 270 -11.09 -5.67 -5.45
C CYS A 270 -10.05 -6.79 -5.55
N ARG A 271 -10.49 -7.96 -5.99
CA ARG A 271 -9.59 -9.05 -6.36
C ARG A 271 -9.01 -8.87 -7.76
N ILE A 272 -7.85 -9.49 -8.00
CA ILE A 272 -7.20 -9.52 -9.31
C ILE A 272 -8.14 -10.03 -10.42
N ASP A 273 -8.89 -11.11 -10.16
CA ASP A 273 -9.80 -11.65 -11.16
C ASP A 273 -11.05 -10.79 -11.39
N GLU A 274 -11.51 -10.05 -10.38
CA GLU A 274 -12.58 -9.04 -10.50
C GLU A 274 -12.10 -7.84 -11.31
N PHE A 275 -10.88 -7.37 -11.06
CA PHE A 275 -10.24 -6.31 -11.84
C PHE A 275 -10.10 -6.71 -13.30
N LEU A 276 -9.58 -7.91 -13.61
CA LEU A 276 -9.46 -8.38 -14.99
C LEU A 276 -10.79 -8.42 -15.74
N ARG A 277 -11.89 -8.79 -15.07
CA ARG A 277 -13.25 -8.77 -15.65
C ARG A 277 -13.81 -7.36 -15.86
N THR A 278 -13.24 -6.36 -15.19
CA THR A 278 -13.73 -4.97 -15.18
C THR A 278 -12.80 -4.02 -15.94
N ALA A 279 -11.57 -4.45 -16.25
CA ALA A 279 -10.51 -3.64 -16.84
C ALA A 279 -10.95 -2.87 -18.10
N GLY A 280 -11.63 -3.52 -19.05
CA GLY A 280 -12.11 -2.84 -20.26
C GLY A 280 -13.14 -1.73 -20.00
N ARG A 281 -13.95 -1.89 -18.94
CA ARG A 281 -14.90 -0.84 -18.51
C ARG A 281 -14.20 0.30 -17.79
N ILE A 282 -13.17 0.00 -16.99
CA ILE A 282 -12.31 1.03 -16.39
C ILE A 282 -11.65 1.85 -17.51
N GLU A 283 -11.00 1.18 -18.46
CA GLU A 283 -10.31 1.81 -19.59
C GLU A 283 -11.21 2.80 -20.35
N ALA A 284 -12.44 2.40 -20.68
CA ALA A 284 -13.40 3.26 -21.35
C ALA A 284 -13.81 4.52 -20.55
N LEU A 285 -13.67 4.49 -19.21
CA LEU A 285 -14.01 5.62 -18.33
C LEU A 285 -12.85 6.59 -18.17
N LEU A 286 -11.59 6.13 -18.20
CA LEU A 286 -10.42 6.93 -17.82
C LEU A 286 -10.33 8.28 -18.55
N PRO A 287 -10.56 8.41 -19.88
CA PRO A 287 -10.53 9.70 -20.55
C PRO A 287 -11.61 10.69 -20.06
N ARG A 288 -12.77 10.19 -19.64
CA ARG A 288 -13.87 11.02 -19.12
C ARG A 288 -13.57 11.46 -17.69
N LEU A 289 -13.01 10.56 -16.88
CA LEU A 289 -12.63 10.86 -15.50
C LEU A 289 -11.48 11.86 -15.45
N ALA A 290 -10.47 11.71 -16.31
CA ALA A 290 -9.37 12.66 -16.44
C ALA A 290 -9.86 14.08 -16.75
N ARG A 291 -10.78 14.23 -17.71
CA ARG A 291 -11.39 15.54 -18.04
C ARG A 291 -12.20 16.14 -16.89
N ALA A 292 -12.85 15.30 -16.08
CA ALA A 292 -13.63 15.74 -14.93
C ALA A 292 -12.78 15.92 -13.65
N GLY A 293 -11.48 15.61 -13.68
CA GLY A 293 -10.61 15.61 -12.51
C GLY A 293 -10.94 14.52 -11.48
N HIS A 294 -11.66 13.47 -11.88
CA HIS A 294 -11.95 12.33 -11.00
C HIS A 294 -10.90 11.23 -11.16
N SER A 295 -10.69 10.43 -10.10
CA SER A 295 -9.80 9.27 -10.15
C SER A 295 -10.38 7.99 -9.56
N ILE A 296 -10.06 6.87 -10.20
CA ILE A 296 -10.23 5.52 -9.69
C ILE A 296 -8.94 5.15 -8.94
N ASN A 297 -9.09 4.82 -7.66
CA ASN A 297 -7.98 4.48 -6.77
C ASN A 297 -8.19 3.03 -6.31
N VAL A 298 -7.35 2.12 -6.75
CA VAL A 298 -7.44 0.71 -6.38
C VAL A 298 -6.52 0.45 -5.20
N PHE A 299 -7.05 -0.19 -4.16
CA PHE A 299 -6.29 -0.56 -2.96
C PHE A 299 -6.67 -1.97 -2.50
N ASN A 300 -5.92 -2.52 -1.55
CA ASN A 300 -6.23 -3.82 -0.93
C ASN A 300 -6.41 -4.98 -1.93
N MET A 301 -5.63 -4.98 -3.01
CA MET A 301 -5.66 -6.04 -4.02
C MET A 301 -4.73 -7.18 -3.61
N GLY A 302 -5.29 -8.25 -3.06
CA GLY A 302 -4.50 -9.41 -2.59
C GLY A 302 -4.04 -10.34 -3.70
N LEU A 303 -2.73 -10.40 -3.96
CA LEU A 303 -2.04 -11.41 -4.77
C LEU A 303 -1.78 -12.67 -3.94
N GLU A 304 -1.37 -12.46 -2.70
CA GLU A 304 -1.00 -13.44 -1.69
C GLU A 304 0.23 -14.29 -2.00
N ASN A 305 0.23 -15.11 -3.05
CA ASN A 305 1.35 -16.02 -3.31
C ASN A 305 1.39 -16.48 -4.77
N PHE A 306 2.60 -16.59 -5.33
CA PHE A 306 2.83 -17.10 -6.69
C PHE A 306 2.96 -18.63 -6.76
N SER A 307 3.32 -19.30 -5.66
CA SER A 307 3.39 -20.77 -5.65
C SER A 307 2.00 -21.36 -5.86
N PRO A 308 1.81 -22.26 -6.84
CA PRO A 308 0.54 -22.95 -7.02
C PRO A 308 0.09 -23.71 -5.76
N ALA A 309 1.03 -24.33 -5.04
CA ALA A 309 0.72 -25.09 -3.82
C ALA A 309 0.25 -24.16 -2.69
N GLU A 310 0.90 -23.02 -2.50
CA GLU A 310 0.46 -22.03 -1.52
C GLU A 310 -0.88 -21.38 -1.94
N ASN A 311 -1.06 -21.09 -3.23
CA ASN A 311 -2.33 -20.53 -3.74
C ASN A 311 -3.51 -21.48 -3.51
N GLU A 312 -3.26 -22.80 -3.64
CA GLU A 312 -4.22 -23.85 -3.27
C GLU A 312 -4.52 -23.82 -1.77
N ARG A 313 -3.51 -23.78 -0.89
CA ARG A 313 -3.72 -23.69 0.58
C ARG A 313 -4.48 -22.43 1.00
N LEU A 314 -4.23 -21.32 0.33
CA LEU A 314 -4.92 -20.04 0.54
C LEU A 314 -6.32 -20.01 -0.09
N ASN A 315 -6.67 -21.05 -0.87
CA ASN A 315 -7.88 -21.15 -1.69
C ASN A 315 -8.13 -19.90 -2.54
N LYS A 316 -7.09 -19.28 -3.09
CA LYS A 316 -7.22 -17.97 -3.76
C LYS A 316 -7.68 -18.09 -5.21
N GLY A 317 -7.34 -19.20 -5.88
CA GLY A 317 -7.75 -19.49 -7.25
C GLY A 317 -7.14 -18.54 -8.30
N LEU A 318 -5.96 -18.00 -8.01
CA LEU A 318 -5.21 -17.14 -8.92
C LEU A 318 -4.07 -17.93 -9.56
N THR A 319 -3.72 -17.57 -10.78
CA THR A 319 -2.56 -18.11 -11.49
C THR A 319 -1.56 -17.00 -11.74
N VAL A 320 -0.28 -17.35 -11.88
CA VAL A 320 0.80 -16.41 -12.22
C VAL A 320 0.44 -15.56 -13.44
N GLY A 321 -0.04 -16.19 -14.53
CA GLY A 321 -0.40 -15.46 -15.75
C GLY A 321 -1.53 -14.45 -15.57
N ARG A 322 -2.48 -14.71 -14.66
CA ARG A 322 -3.53 -13.70 -14.32
C ARG A 322 -2.94 -12.52 -13.56
N ILE A 323 -2.03 -12.78 -12.64
CA ILE A 323 -1.33 -11.74 -11.87
C ILE A 323 -0.50 -10.86 -12.80
N GLU A 324 0.33 -11.45 -13.65
CA GLU A 324 1.19 -10.71 -14.60
C GLU A 324 0.35 -9.89 -15.59
N ARG A 325 -0.77 -10.44 -16.08
CA ARG A 325 -1.71 -9.69 -16.93
C ARG A 325 -2.32 -8.50 -16.19
N ALA A 326 -2.70 -8.65 -14.93
CA ALA A 326 -3.27 -7.55 -14.16
C ALA A 326 -2.22 -6.45 -13.90
N ASP A 327 -0.99 -6.81 -13.53
CA ASP A 327 0.11 -5.85 -13.32
C ASP A 327 0.39 -5.05 -14.59
N ALA A 328 0.44 -5.70 -15.76
CA ALA A 328 0.63 -5.01 -17.03
C ALA A 328 -0.46 -3.96 -17.31
N ILE A 329 -1.73 -4.30 -17.07
CA ILE A 329 -2.87 -3.37 -17.28
C ILE A 329 -2.82 -2.23 -16.25
N LEU A 330 -2.59 -2.53 -14.98
CA LEU A 330 -2.51 -1.53 -13.91
C LEU A 330 -1.41 -0.51 -14.20
N ARG A 331 -0.21 -0.99 -14.60
CA ARG A 331 0.91 -0.12 -15.00
C ARG A 331 0.55 0.76 -16.17
N ARG A 332 -0.08 0.20 -17.21
CA ARG A 332 -0.53 0.96 -18.38
C ARG A 332 -1.50 2.07 -17.97
N PHE A 333 -2.51 1.76 -17.15
CA PHE A 333 -3.48 2.76 -16.70
C PHE A 333 -2.82 3.89 -15.89
N GLU A 334 -1.90 3.59 -14.99
CA GLU A 334 -1.18 4.63 -14.23
C GLU A 334 -0.26 5.49 -15.11
N GLN A 335 0.32 4.91 -16.16
CA GLN A 335 1.18 5.61 -17.11
C GLN A 335 0.38 6.52 -18.06
N GLU A 336 -0.70 6.00 -18.63
CA GLU A 336 -1.52 6.73 -19.62
C GLU A 336 -2.48 7.73 -18.95
N TYR A 337 -2.92 7.46 -17.72
CA TYR A 337 -3.92 8.25 -17.02
C TYR A 337 -3.53 8.57 -15.57
N PRO A 338 -2.38 9.23 -15.32
CA PRO A 338 -1.91 9.50 -13.97
C PRO A 338 -2.94 10.30 -13.15
N GLY A 339 -3.63 11.28 -13.74
CA GLY A 339 -4.66 12.04 -13.02
C GLY A 339 -5.94 11.24 -12.67
N ALA A 340 -6.19 10.12 -13.33
CA ALA A 340 -7.48 9.41 -13.26
C ALA A 340 -7.38 7.96 -12.78
N PHE A 341 -6.19 7.38 -12.66
CA PHE A 341 -6.00 6.03 -12.13
C PHE A 341 -4.76 5.93 -11.23
N ARG A 342 -4.93 5.31 -10.05
CA ARG A 342 -3.85 5.07 -9.08
C ARG A 342 -3.98 3.68 -8.44
N PHE A 343 -2.85 3.01 -8.25
CA PHE A 343 -2.74 1.72 -7.57
C PHE A 343 -1.50 1.64 -6.68
N ARG A 344 -0.32 1.97 -7.20
CA ARG A 344 0.95 1.85 -6.47
C ARG A 344 1.06 2.84 -5.32
N ASP A 345 0.56 4.06 -5.51
CA ASP A 345 0.49 5.11 -4.47
C ASP A 345 -0.27 4.63 -3.22
N TRP A 346 -1.16 3.65 -3.39
CA TRP A 346 -2.00 3.10 -2.33
C TRP A 346 -1.48 1.77 -1.75
N GLY A 347 -0.21 1.44 -2.02
CA GLY A 347 0.50 0.30 -1.44
C GLY A 347 0.56 -0.94 -2.34
N GLY A 348 -0.05 -0.91 -3.53
CA GLY A 348 0.03 -1.99 -4.50
C GLY A 348 -0.62 -3.30 -4.01
N TYR A 349 0.06 -4.42 -4.23
CA TYR A 349 -0.47 -5.75 -3.92
C TYR A 349 -0.29 -6.14 -2.45
N GLY A 350 -1.33 -6.74 -1.88
CA GLY A 350 -1.22 -7.55 -0.66
C GLY A 350 -0.55 -8.89 -0.95
N LEU A 351 0.30 -9.36 -0.02
CA LEU A 351 1.07 -10.59 -0.13
C LEU A 351 0.99 -11.39 1.17
N ILE A 352 1.12 -12.71 1.06
CA ILE A 352 1.37 -13.71 2.12
C ILE A 352 2.53 -14.59 1.62
N LEU A 353 3.77 -14.17 1.89
CA LEU A 353 4.96 -14.91 1.42
C LEU A 353 5.17 -16.19 2.23
N PHE A 354 4.99 -16.10 3.55
CA PHE A 354 5.20 -17.20 4.49
C PHE A 354 3.88 -17.73 5.07
N THR A 355 3.72 -19.04 5.06
CA THR A 355 2.66 -19.82 5.70
C THR A 355 3.31 -20.97 6.51
N PRO A 356 2.57 -21.67 7.38
CA PRO A 356 3.09 -22.85 8.08
C PRO A 356 3.66 -23.93 7.15
N TRP A 357 3.23 -23.98 5.89
CA TRP A 357 3.57 -25.02 4.92
C TRP A 357 4.55 -24.59 3.83
N THR A 358 4.98 -23.33 3.84
CA THR A 358 5.92 -22.81 2.85
C THR A 358 7.17 -23.69 2.77
N THR A 359 7.66 -23.86 1.55
CA THR A 359 8.90 -24.59 1.23
C THR A 359 9.92 -23.66 0.57
N VAL A 360 11.17 -24.11 0.49
CA VAL A 360 12.24 -23.38 -0.21
C VAL A 360 11.90 -23.18 -1.70
N GLU A 361 11.22 -24.15 -2.33
CA GLU A 361 10.77 -24.01 -3.72
C GLU A 361 9.66 -22.96 -3.86
N ASP A 362 8.72 -22.90 -2.91
CA ASP A 362 7.68 -21.86 -2.91
C ASP A 362 8.30 -20.45 -2.84
N LEU A 363 9.31 -20.27 -1.99
CA LEU A 363 10.03 -19.00 -1.86
C LEU A 363 10.80 -18.66 -3.16
N ALA A 364 11.44 -19.64 -3.79
CA ALA A 364 12.14 -19.44 -5.05
C ALA A 364 11.17 -19.05 -6.19
N ILE A 365 9.99 -19.66 -6.25
CA ILE A 365 8.92 -19.26 -7.19
C ILE A 365 8.51 -17.81 -6.93
N ASN A 366 8.21 -17.44 -5.69
CA ASN A 366 7.81 -16.07 -5.35
C ASN A 366 8.88 -15.05 -5.74
N LEU A 367 10.15 -15.25 -5.37
CA LEU A 367 11.21 -14.31 -5.70
C LEU A 367 11.41 -14.11 -7.22
N ARG A 368 11.21 -15.16 -8.02
CA ARG A 368 11.31 -15.07 -9.49
C ARG A 368 10.30 -14.06 -10.05
N HIS A 369 9.09 -14.01 -9.50
CA HIS A 369 8.02 -13.15 -9.98
C HIS A 369 7.96 -11.79 -9.28
N LEU A 370 8.24 -11.71 -7.97
CA LEU A 370 8.20 -10.46 -7.20
C LEU A 370 9.11 -9.38 -7.80
N ARG A 371 10.29 -9.76 -8.30
CA ARG A 371 11.25 -8.85 -8.96
C ARG A 371 10.69 -8.16 -10.22
N ARG A 372 9.59 -8.66 -10.79
CA ARG A 372 9.04 -8.19 -12.06
C ARG A 372 7.79 -7.33 -11.91
N LEU A 373 7.16 -7.34 -10.74
CA LEU A 373 5.93 -6.60 -10.50
C LEU A 373 6.22 -5.16 -10.10
N ALA A 374 5.55 -4.21 -10.74
CA ALA A 374 5.62 -2.82 -10.31
C ALA A 374 4.78 -2.56 -9.04
N GLY A 375 3.76 -3.39 -8.79
CA GLY A 375 2.89 -3.31 -7.63
C GLY A 375 3.49 -3.82 -6.31
N ILE A 376 4.78 -4.17 -6.26
CA ILE A 376 5.48 -4.62 -5.05
C ILE A 376 6.59 -3.62 -4.73
N ALA A 377 6.60 -3.09 -3.51
CA ALA A 377 7.62 -2.12 -3.09
C ALA A 377 9.02 -2.76 -3.11
N PRO A 378 10.05 -2.09 -3.69
CA PRO A 378 11.40 -2.63 -3.80
C PRO A 378 12.13 -2.69 -2.45
N GLY A 379 11.63 -1.99 -1.43
CA GLY A 379 12.20 -1.93 -0.08
C GLY A 379 12.13 -3.24 0.73
N GLY A 380 11.68 -4.34 0.11
CA GLY A 380 11.73 -5.67 0.72
C GLY A 380 10.61 -5.96 1.72
N PHE A 381 9.62 -5.08 1.91
CA PHE A 381 8.48 -5.31 2.82
C PHE A 381 7.80 -6.68 2.61
N ALA A 382 7.66 -7.09 1.34
CA ALA A 382 7.15 -8.40 0.94
C ALA A 382 7.87 -9.59 1.60
N LEU A 383 9.16 -9.44 1.96
CA LEU A 383 9.95 -10.49 2.62
C LEU A 383 9.53 -10.75 4.07
N THR A 384 8.77 -9.86 4.70
CA THR A 384 8.30 -10.06 6.08
C THR A 384 6.86 -10.54 6.14
N SER A 385 6.18 -10.57 5.00
CA SER A 385 4.77 -10.91 4.90
C SER A 385 4.54 -12.37 5.26
N LYS A 386 3.71 -12.58 6.28
CA LYS A 386 3.31 -13.91 6.75
C LYS A 386 1.80 -14.03 6.92
N LEU A 387 1.32 -15.27 6.90
CA LEU A 387 -0.05 -15.60 7.17
C LEU A 387 -0.38 -15.29 8.63
N GLN A 388 -1.33 -14.38 8.85
CA GLN A 388 -1.99 -14.26 10.15
C GLN A 388 -3.12 -15.28 10.25
N ILE A 389 -2.97 -16.28 11.12
CA ILE A 389 -4.04 -17.27 11.38
C ILE A 389 -4.96 -16.71 12.46
N LEU A 390 -6.21 -16.41 12.11
CA LEU A 390 -7.23 -16.00 13.07
C LEU A 390 -8.04 -17.19 13.57
N ALA A 391 -8.59 -17.10 14.78
CA ALA A 391 -9.37 -18.16 15.41
C ALA A 391 -10.58 -18.60 14.56
N GLU A 392 -11.16 -17.66 13.83
CA GLU A 392 -12.38 -17.79 13.05
C GLU A 392 -12.11 -18.19 11.58
N SER A 393 -10.84 -18.36 11.20
CA SER A 393 -10.45 -18.69 9.83
C SER A 393 -10.43 -20.20 9.59
N ALA A 394 -10.79 -20.65 8.38
CA ALA A 394 -10.76 -22.07 8.04
C ALA A 394 -9.34 -22.65 8.05
N VAL A 395 -8.33 -21.84 7.70
CA VAL A 395 -6.91 -22.26 7.70
C VAL A 395 -6.40 -22.65 9.09
N ARG A 396 -7.01 -22.16 10.18
CA ARG A 396 -6.73 -22.63 11.55
C ARG A 396 -6.88 -24.14 11.67
N PHE A 397 -7.96 -24.70 11.12
CA PHE A 397 -8.27 -26.13 11.26
C PHE A 397 -7.28 -26.98 10.47
N ALA A 398 -6.81 -26.50 9.32
CA ALA A 398 -5.71 -27.15 8.60
C ALA A 398 -4.40 -27.12 9.41
N ALA A 399 -4.07 -25.98 10.03
CA ALA A 399 -2.86 -25.86 10.86
C ALA A 399 -2.93 -26.73 12.14
N ALA A 400 -4.13 -26.86 12.73
CA ALA A 400 -4.37 -27.73 13.88
C ALA A 400 -4.22 -29.22 13.50
N ARG A 401 -4.85 -29.66 12.41
CA ARG A 401 -4.72 -31.04 11.87
C ARG A 401 -3.25 -31.43 11.68
N ASP A 402 -2.44 -30.50 11.21
CA ASP A 402 -1.03 -30.75 10.89
C ASP A 402 -0.07 -30.52 12.08
N GLY A 403 -0.59 -30.20 13.29
CA GLY A 403 0.24 -30.00 14.49
C GLY A 403 1.18 -28.79 14.42
N LEU A 404 0.73 -27.71 13.77
CA LEU A 404 1.53 -26.50 13.50
C LEU A 404 1.19 -25.30 14.37
N LEU A 405 0.08 -25.35 15.13
CA LEU A 405 -0.27 -24.33 16.11
C LEU A 405 0.62 -24.44 17.36
N ARG A 406 0.86 -23.31 18.02
CA ARG A 406 1.67 -23.16 19.23
C ARG A 406 0.92 -22.34 20.28
N GLU A 407 1.38 -22.42 21.52
CA GLU A 407 0.86 -21.60 22.63
C GLU A 407 1.39 -20.17 22.57
N ASN A 408 2.60 -19.99 22.05
CA ASN A 408 3.31 -18.71 21.95
C ASN A 408 4.10 -18.64 20.62
N PHE A 409 4.65 -17.46 20.31
CA PHE A 409 5.32 -17.20 19.04
C PHE A 409 6.81 -17.62 19.03
N ASP A 410 7.46 -17.90 20.17
CA ASP A 410 8.87 -18.32 20.28
C ASP A 410 9.81 -17.77 19.18
N GLY A 411 10.21 -16.50 19.28
CA GLY A 411 11.13 -15.88 18.31
C GLY A 411 10.48 -15.44 16.97
N PHE A 412 9.17 -15.61 16.78
CA PHE A 412 8.44 -14.97 15.68
C PHE A 412 8.31 -13.47 15.87
N HIS A 413 8.60 -12.71 14.81
CA HIS A 413 8.35 -11.28 14.80
C HIS A 413 6.87 -11.00 14.53
N TYR A 414 6.29 -10.07 15.30
CA TYR A 414 4.94 -9.60 15.05
C TYR A 414 4.89 -8.91 13.68
N TYR A 415 3.99 -9.37 12.82
CA TYR A 415 3.71 -8.78 11.51
C TYR A 415 2.24 -8.35 11.52
N ASP A 416 1.99 -7.07 11.34
CA ASP A 416 0.63 -6.57 11.12
C ASP A 416 0.33 -6.57 9.62
N SER A 417 -0.43 -7.56 9.15
CA SER A 417 -0.86 -7.64 7.76
C SER A 417 -2.05 -6.74 7.45
N GLY A 418 -2.56 -5.99 8.43
CA GLY A 418 -3.82 -5.26 8.33
C GLY A 418 -5.05 -6.18 8.26
N CYS A 419 -4.95 -7.46 8.62
CA CYS A 419 -6.07 -8.41 8.62
C CYS A 419 -6.76 -8.58 9.99
N VAL A 420 -6.17 -8.05 11.06
CA VAL A 420 -6.86 -7.85 12.33
C VAL A 420 -7.76 -6.63 12.14
N PHE A 421 -9.04 -6.71 12.52
CA PHE A 421 -9.99 -5.59 12.38
C PHE A 421 -10.77 -5.31 13.68
N ARG A 422 -10.49 -6.07 14.74
CA ARG A 422 -11.24 -6.02 16.00
C ARG A 422 -10.30 -6.06 17.19
N HIS A 423 -10.72 -5.38 18.26
CA HIS A 423 -9.95 -5.27 19.49
C HIS A 423 -9.76 -6.62 20.21
N ASP A 424 -10.62 -7.60 19.94
CA ASP A 424 -10.61 -8.96 20.49
C ASP A 424 -9.92 -9.98 19.57
N GLN A 425 -9.60 -9.61 18.33
CA GLN A 425 -8.92 -10.50 17.40
C GLN A 425 -7.44 -10.61 17.68
N ARG A 426 -6.93 -11.83 17.71
CA ARG A 426 -5.51 -12.13 17.88
C ARG A 426 -5.10 -13.16 16.83
N GLU A 427 -3.90 -12.96 16.30
CA GLU A 427 -3.24 -14.02 15.55
C GLU A 427 -2.93 -15.18 16.50
N LEU A 428 -3.23 -16.40 16.07
CA LEU A 428 -2.82 -17.62 16.76
C LEU A 428 -1.35 -17.90 16.48
N PRO A 429 -0.54 -18.23 17.49
CA PRO A 429 0.83 -18.63 17.26
C PRO A 429 0.93 -19.93 16.47
N TRP A 430 1.90 -19.98 15.56
CA TRP A 430 2.16 -21.14 14.71
C TRP A 430 3.64 -21.23 14.38
N ARG A 431 4.08 -22.41 13.93
CA ARG A 431 5.45 -22.68 13.49
C ARG A 431 5.52 -23.13 12.04
N PHE A 432 6.67 -22.92 11.41
CA PHE A 432 6.97 -23.55 10.14
C PHE A 432 7.06 -25.07 10.31
N ARG A 433 6.46 -25.80 9.36
CA ARG A 433 6.63 -27.25 9.25
C ARG A 433 8.07 -27.64 8.93
N ARG A 434 8.79 -26.77 8.23
CA ARG A 434 10.16 -26.97 7.74
C ARG A 434 11.15 -26.08 8.49
N PRO A 435 12.10 -26.63 9.26
CA PRO A 435 13.07 -25.85 10.04
C PRO A 435 13.92 -24.91 9.18
N GLU A 436 14.29 -25.34 7.98
CA GLU A 436 15.08 -24.53 7.05
C GLU A 436 14.35 -23.27 6.59
N VAL A 437 13.01 -23.30 6.54
CA VAL A 437 12.19 -22.12 6.22
C VAL A 437 12.07 -21.18 7.43
N ALA A 438 12.05 -21.71 8.65
CA ALA A 438 12.13 -20.88 9.85
C ALA A 438 13.43 -20.06 9.90
N ALA A 439 14.57 -20.70 9.60
CA ALA A 439 15.86 -20.02 9.52
C ALA A 439 15.89 -18.93 8.42
N LEU A 440 15.26 -19.18 7.27
CA LEU A 440 15.12 -18.18 6.21
C LEU A 440 14.23 -17.01 6.64
N TYR A 441 13.13 -17.28 7.35
CA TYR A 441 12.24 -16.24 7.86
C TYR A 441 12.95 -15.31 8.85
N GLU A 442 13.77 -15.84 9.76
CA GLU A 442 14.59 -15.03 10.67
C GLU A 442 15.51 -14.05 9.92
N ILE A 443 16.11 -14.49 8.82
CA ILE A 443 16.93 -13.64 7.96
C ILE A 443 16.06 -12.60 7.26
N ALA A 444 14.93 -13.01 6.68
CA ALA A 444 14.02 -12.14 5.94
C ALA A 444 13.51 -10.96 6.79
N CYS A 445 13.12 -11.23 8.05
CA CYS A 445 12.71 -10.20 9.02
C CYS A 445 13.80 -9.17 9.31
N ARG A 446 15.08 -9.54 9.21
CA ARG A 446 16.22 -8.63 9.43
C ARG A 446 16.65 -7.92 8.15
N ILE A 447 16.37 -8.48 6.98
CA ILE A 447 16.62 -7.83 5.69
C ILE A 447 15.73 -6.58 5.56
N ALA A 448 14.45 -6.68 5.91
CA ALA A 448 13.47 -5.61 5.80
C ALA A 448 12.70 -5.44 7.12
N PRO A 449 13.34 -4.92 8.19
CA PRO A 449 12.74 -4.87 9.51
C PRO A 449 11.46 -4.03 9.52
N ILE A 450 10.38 -4.63 10.01
CA ILE A 450 9.08 -3.98 10.22
C ILE A 450 8.87 -3.53 11.67
N THR A 451 9.76 -3.94 12.56
CA THR A 451 9.81 -3.55 13.97
C THR A 451 11.27 -3.28 14.36
N ALA A 452 11.48 -2.51 15.42
CA ALA A 452 12.80 -2.42 16.03
C ALA A 452 13.20 -3.80 16.58
N PHE A 453 14.48 -4.14 16.42
CA PHE A 453 15.10 -5.29 17.05
C PHE A 453 15.88 -4.80 18.27
N PRO A 454 16.04 -5.63 19.33
CA PRO A 454 16.95 -5.33 20.41
C PRO A 454 18.37 -5.02 19.90
N ASP A 455 19.09 -4.15 20.60
CA ASP A 455 20.46 -3.76 20.22
C ASP A 455 21.43 -4.96 20.23
N ASP A 456 21.14 -5.98 21.04
CA ASP A 456 21.90 -7.22 21.19
C ASP A 456 21.47 -8.34 20.23
N ASP A 457 20.66 -8.05 19.19
CA ASP A 457 20.26 -9.06 18.21
C ASP A 457 21.50 -9.71 17.53
N PRO A 458 21.67 -11.05 17.65
CA PRO A 458 22.91 -11.70 17.24
C PRO A 458 23.09 -11.86 15.73
N LEU A 459 22.05 -11.61 14.92
CA LEU A 459 22.08 -11.80 13.46
C LEU A 459 22.04 -10.47 12.71
N LEU A 460 21.43 -9.43 13.29
CA LEU A 460 21.18 -8.15 12.65
C LEU A 460 22.46 -7.44 12.17
N PRO A 461 23.59 -7.39 12.92
CA PRO A 461 24.83 -6.80 12.43
C PRO A 461 25.32 -7.46 11.14
N CYS A 462 25.30 -8.79 11.09
CA CYS A 462 25.74 -9.55 9.91
C CYS A 462 24.79 -9.34 8.71
N VAL A 463 23.47 -9.32 8.94
CA VAL A 463 22.50 -9.02 7.88
C VAL A 463 22.69 -7.61 7.33
N ARG A 464 22.93 -6.61 8.19
CA ARG A 464 23.21 -5.22 7.78
C ARG A 464 24.49 -5.12 6.95
N GLU A 465 25.56 -5.80 7.36
CA GLU A 465 26.82 -5.87 6.60
C GLU A 465 26.61 -6.46 5.20
N LEU A 466 25.96 -7.64 5.12
CA LEU A 466 25.68 -8.31 3.85
C LEU A 466 24.74 -7.48 2.96
N ARG A 467 23.77 -6.78 3.56
CA ARG A 467 22.87 -5.88 2.85
C ARG A 467 23.62 -4.71 2.24
N ALA A 468 24.45 -4.03 3.03
CA ALA A 468 25.29 -2.95 2.52
C ALA A 468 26.18 -3.44 1.38
N GLU A 469 26.73 -4.66 1.47
CA GLU A 469 27.53 -5.26 0.40
C GLU A 469 26.73 -5.50 -0.89
N VAL A 470 25.53 -6.07 -0.78
CA VAL A 470 24.65 -6.31 -1.93
C VAL A 470 24.21 -4.98 -2.55
N GLU A 471 23.86 -3.98 -1.74
CA GLU A 471 23.48 -2.64 -2.20
C GLU A 471 24.65 -1.93 -2.90
N ARG A 472 25.88 -2.01 -2.38
CA ARG A 472 27.10 -1.51 -3.05
C ARG A 472 27.31 -2.13 -4.44
N ARG A 473 26.85 -3.36 -4.64
CA ARG A 473 26.90 -4.07 -5.94
C ARG A 473 25.68 -3.79 -6.83
N GLY A 474 24.78 -2.89 -6.42
CA GLY A 474 23.55 -2.55 -7.14
C GLY A 474 22.42 -3.56 -6.99
N GLY A 475 22.51 -4.45 -5.99
CA GLY A 475 21.47 -5.42 -5.66
C GLY A 475 20.40 -4.85 -4.73
N THR A 476 19.33 -5.62 -4.57
CA THR A 476 18.14 -5.29 -3.78
C THR A 476 18.01 -6.21 -2.56
N PRO A 477 17.11 -5.89 -1.59
CA PRO A 477 16.74 -6.82 -0.52
C PRO A 477 16.34 -8.23 -1.02
N PHE A 478 15.69 -8.31 -2.19
CA PHE A 478 15.33 -9.59 -2.80
C PHE A 478 16.56 -10.39 -3.28
N ASP A 479 17.62 -9.72 -3.73
CA ASP A 479 18.86 -10.37 -4.16
C ASP A 479 19.64 -10.93 -2.98
N LEU A 480 19.64 -10.21 -1.84
CA LEU A 480 20.18 -10.73 -0.59
C LEU A 480 19.41 -11.97 -0.12
N PHE A 481 18.07 -11.94 -0.17
CA PHE A 481 17.27 -13.10 0.23
C PHE A 481 17.42 -14.29 -0.75
N ASP A 482 17.57 -14.04 -2.05
CA ASP A 482 17.86 -15.07 -3.04
C ASP A 482 19.22 -15.75 -2.78
N LEU A 483 20.22 -15.01 -2.29
CA LEU A 483 21.48 -15.59 -1.85
C LEU A 483 21.27 -16.55 -0.66
N ALA A 484 20.45 -16.17 0.33
CA ALA A 484 20.09 -17.05 1.45
C ALA A 484 19.39 -18.33 0.97
N LEU A 485 18.45 -18.22 0.02
CA LEU A 485 17.77 -19.38 -0.57
C LEU A 485 18.75 -20.33 -1.28
N ARG A 486 19.70 -19.78 -2.05
CA ARG A 486 20.73 -20.60 -2.72
C ARG A 486 21.60 -21.36 -1.72
N GLU A 487 21.99 -20.72 -0.61
CA GLU A 487 22.75 -21.41 0.43
C GLU A 487 22.01 -22.61 1.01
N VAL A 488 20.72 -22.46 1.31
CA VAL A 488 19.91 -23.58 1.83
C VAL A 488 19.82 -24.70 0.81
N ARG A 489 19.59 -24.38 -0.46
CA ARG A 489 19.46 -25.37 -1.55
C ARG A 489 20.76 -26.14 -1.80
N GLU A 490 21.90 -25.47 -1.78
CA GLU A 490 23.19 -26.06 -2.11
C GLU A 490 23.82 -26.81 -0.94
N ARG A 491 23.61 -26.33 0.29
CA ARG A 491 24.18 -26.99 1.48
C ARG A 491 23.46 -28.29 1.82
N GLY A 492 22.15 -28.37 1.57
CA GLY A 492 21.31 -29.47 2.05
C GLY A 492 21.13 -29.48 3.58
N GLY A 493 20.24 -30.35 4.06
CA GLY A 493 19.91 -30.47 5.50
C GLY A 493 19.08 -29.30 6.05
N THR A 494 19.14 -29.10 7.37
CA THR A 494 18.38 -28.08 8.11
C THR A 494 19.33 -27.01 8.70
N PRO A 495 19.92 -26.13 7.87
CA PRO A 495 20.88 -25.14 8.34
C PRO A 495 20.21 -24.10 9.25
N SER A 496 20.92 -23.68 10.30
CA SER A 496 20.51 -22.53 11.12
C SER A 496 20.72 -21.21 10.37
N ALA A 497 20.01 -20.14 10.78
CA ALA A 497 20.16 -18.81 10.20
C ALA A 497 21.62 -18.32 10.23
N ARG A 498 22.33 -18.56 11.33
CA ARG A 498 23.77 -18.24 11.46
C ARG A 498 24.62 -18.99 10.43
N ALA A 499 24.34 -20.27 10.18
CA ALA A 499 25.08 -21.05 9.21
C ALA A 499 24.81 -20.59 7.77
N ILE A 500 23.58 -20.19 7.46
CA ILE A 500 23.19 -19.59 6.18
C ILE A 500 23.98 -18.28 5.97
N LEU A 501 23.93 -17.34 6.94
CA LEU A 501 24.65 -16.06 6.86
C LEU A 501 26.16 -16.25 6.70
N ALA A 502 26.75 -17.22 7.41
CA ALA A 502 28.17 -17.54 7.26
C ALA A 502 28.51 -18.04 5.84
N GLY A 503 27.62 -18.82 5.22
CA GLY A 503 27.72 -19.21 3.81
C GLY A 503 27.67 -18.01 2.88
N MET A 504 26.63 -17.17 3.06
CA MET A 504 26.42 -15.96 2.24
C MET A 504 27.67 -15.06 2.26
N ARG A 505 28.24 -14.84 3.44
CA ARG A 505 29.47 -14.06 3.62
C ARG A 505 30.66 -14.66 2.87
N ARG A 506 30.85 -15.99 2.95
CA ARG A 506 31.91 -16.67 2.18
C ARG A 506 31.72 -16.50 0.68
N ARG A 507 30.49 -16.59 0.16
CA ARG A 507 30.22 -16.40 -1.28
C ARG A 507 30.46 -14.98 -1.74
N LEU A 508 29.98 -14.00 -0.98
CA LEU A 508 30.21 -12.59 -1.31
C LEU A 508 31.69 -12.24 -1.24
N GLY A 509 32.43 -12.79 -0.27
CA GLY A 509 33.88 -12.62 -0.14
C GLY A 509 34.69 -13.35 -1.20
N ALA A 510 34.32 -14.58 -1.58
CA ALA A 510 34.97 -15.33 -2.66
C ALA A 510 34.76 -14.66 -4.03
N ALA A 511 33.60 -14.04 -4.24
CA ALA A 511 33.35 -13.20 -5.41
C ALA A 511 34.17 -11.88 -5.43
N SER A 512 34.94 -11.59 -4.38
CA SER A 512 35.82 -10.42 -4.26
C SER A 512 37.31 -10.76 -4.36
N GLY A 513 37.69 -12.02 -4.61
CA GLY A 513 39.09 -12.44 -4.76
C GLY A 513 39.71 -12.04 -6.11
N PRO A 514 41.06 -11.96 -6.21
CA PRO A 514 41.76 -11.56 -7.44
C PRO A 514 41.49 -12.47 -8.65
N ALA A 515 41.12 -13.74 -8.44
CA ALA A 515 40.69 -14.64 -9.51
C ALA A 515 39.29 -14.30 -10.07
N ALA A 516 38.40 -13.72 -9.26
CA ALA A 516 37.11 -13.20 -9.73
C ALA A 516 37.29 -11.90 -10.53
N ALA A 517 38.33 -11.11 -10.26
CA ALA A 517 38.68 -9.96 -11.10
C ALA A 517 39.08 -10.36 -12.53
N ALA A 518 39.60 -11.58 -12.73
CA ALA A 518 39.91 -12.14 -14.05
C ALA A 518 38.73 -12.91 -14.70
N ALA A 519 37.82 -13.50 -13.91
CA ALA A 519 36.69 -14.30 -14.42
C ALA A 519 35.35 -13.53 -14.54
N THR A 520 35.23 -12.32 -13.98
CA THR A 520 34.06 -11.43 -14.12
C THR A 520 34.06 -10.60 -15.41
N GLY A 521 34.77 -11.08 -16.43
CA GLY A 521 34.53 -10.68 -17.82
C GLY A 521 33.10 -11.01 -18.25
N GLY A 522 32.17 -10.10 -17.95
CA GLY A 522 30.92 -9.94 -18.69
C GLY A 522 29.67 -10.59 -18.11
N ARG A 523 29.10 -9.97 -17.07
CA ARG A 523 27.68 -9.57 -17.11
C ARG A 523 27.51 -8.15 -16.54
N GLY A 524 27.37 -7.17 -17.43
CA GLY A 524 26.31 -6.19 -17.27
C GLY A 524 26.64 -4.70 -17.19
N ARG A 525 27.89 -4.23 -17.11
CA ARG A 525 28.17 -2.78 -17.21
C ARG A 525 28.41 -2.37 -18.67
N SER A 526 27.56 -1.50 -19.21
CA SER A 526 27.74 -0.97 -20.57
C SER A 526 29.05 -0.17 -20.65
N ALA A 527 29.66 -0.10 -21.84
CA ALA A 527 30.82 0.75 -22.07
C ALA A 527 30.49 2.22 -21.83
N ALA A 528 29.22 2.62 -22.01
CA ALA A 528 28.72 3.96 -21.73
C ALA A 528 28.81 4.32 -20.24
N VAL A 529 28.40 3.42 -19.33
CA VAL A 529 28.53 3.65 -17.87
C VAL A 529 29.99 3.84 -17.48
N ARG A 530 30.89 2.93 -17.91
CA ARG A 530 32.32 3.03 -17.61
C ARG A 530 32.91 4.36 -18.08
N ARG A 531 32.52 4.78 -19.28
CA ARG A 531 33.04 6.02 -19.87
C ARG A 531 32.52 7.26 -19.17
N ALA A 532 31.24 7.29 -18.78
CA ALA A 532 30.68 8.38 -17.99
C ALA A 532 31.32 8.49 -16.60
N GLU A 533 31.61 7.37 -15.94
CA GLU A 533 32.37 7.39 -14.68
C GLU A 533 33.82 7.90 -14.87
N GLU A 534 34.49 7.53 -15.96
CA GLU A 534 35.82 8.08 -16.29
C GLU A 534 35.76 9.61 -16.47
N ILE A 535 34.70 10.13 -17.11
CA ILE A 535 34.47 11.57 -17.26
C ILE A 535 34.30 12.23 -15.90
N LEU A 536 33.42 11.71 -15.06
CA LEU A 536 33.18 12.26 -13.73
C LEU A 536 34.45 12.27 -12.87
N ARG A 537 35.22 11.17 -12.91
CA ARG A 537 36.51 11.08 -12.19
C ARG A 537 37.52 12.10 -12.70
N ALA A 538 37.57 12.37 -14.00
CA ALA A 538 38.47 13.38 -14.56
C ALA A 538 38.07 14.79 -14.12
N LEU A 539 36.77 15.09 -14.11
CA LEU A 539 36.26 16.41 -13.73
C LEU A 539 36.33 16.70 -12.23
N ALA A 540 36.28 15.67 -11.40
CA ALA A 540 36.37 15.79 -9.94
C ALA A 540 37.81 15.88 -9.40
N ARG A 541 38.85 15.87 -10.26
CA ARG A 541 40.26 15.94 -9.82
C ARG A 541 40.62 17.29 -9.18
N ASP A 542 39.98 18.36 -9.62
CA ASP A 542 40.17 19.70 -9.07
C ASP A 542 38.91 20.10 -8.27
N PRO A 543 39.02 20.29 -6.95
CA PRO A 543 37.91 20.73 -6.10
C PRO A 543 37.33 22.11 -6.46
N ARG A 544 38.10 22.97 -7.15
CA ARG A 544 37.63 24.25 -7.72
C ARG A 544 37.41 24.18 -9.23
N GLY A 545 37.37 22.97 -9.77
CA GLY A 545 37.28 22.68 -11.20
C GLY A 545 35.84 22.65 -11.74
N PRO A 546 35.60 21.95 -12.86
CA PRO A 546 34.32 21.98 -13.59
C PRO A 546 33.09 21.49 -12.80
N LEU A 547 33.29 20.77 -11.69
CA LEU A 547 32.23 20.32 -10.78
C LEU A 547 32.20 21.10 -9.45
N ASP A 548 32.81 22.29 -9.37
CA ASP A 548 32.88 23.09 -8.14
C ASP A 548 31.53 23.14 -7.40
N GLY A 549 31.56 22.72 -6.13
CA GLY A 549 30.40 22.57 -5.26
C GLY A 549 29.71 21.20 -5.28
N PHE A 550 30.11 20.25 -6.15
CA PHE A 550 29.50 18.94 -6.32
C PHE A 550 30.52 17.79 -6.35
N THR A 551 30.16 16.67 -5.75
CA THR A 551 30.91 15.41 -5.75
C THR A 551 30.16 14.35 -6.57
N PRO A 552 30.84 13.62 -7.47
CA PRO A 552 30.25 12.50 -8.19
C PRO A 552 29.72 11.42 -7.26
N GLY A 553 28.46 11.03 -7.47
CA GLY A 553 27.84 9.84 -6.89
C GLY A 553 28.01 8.63 -7.81
N HIS A 554 26.89 8.00 -8.17
CA HIS A 554 26.88 6.83 -9.03
C HIS A 554 26.41 7.13 -10.45
N VAL A 555 26.88 6.30 -11.40
CA VAL A 555 26.34 6.26 -12.78
C VAL A 555 25.74 4.88 -13.02
N VAL A 556 24.48 4.84 -13.43
CA VAL A 556 23.81 3.59 -13.81
C VAL A 556 23.17 3.74 -15.18
N GLU A 557 23.05 2.63 -15.91
CA GLU A 557 22.24 2.58 -17.13
C GLU A 557 20.89 1.97 -16.79
N THR A 558 19.83 2.69 -17.12
CA THR A 558 18.44 2.25 -16.96
C THR A 558 17.72 2.39 -18.29
N ASN A 559 16.45 2.00 -18.35
CA ASN A 559 15.60 2.34 -19.49
C ASN A 559 14.74 3.57 -19.15
N ASP A 560 14.51 4.44 -20.13
CA ASP A 560 13.53 5.51 -20.05
C ASP A 560 12.09 4.96 -20.10
N ALA A 561 11.11 5.85 -19.94
CA ALA A 561 9.69 5.47 -19.97
C ALA A 561 9.27 4.79 -21.30
N GLY A 562 10.01 5.02 -22.39
CA GLY A 562 9.80 4.40 -23.71
C GLY A 562 10.61 3.11 -23.92
N GLY A 563 11.31 2.61 -22.90
CA GLY A 563 12.13 1.39 -23.00
C GLY A 563 13.50 1.57 -23.66
N GLY A 564 13.90 2.79 -23.99
CA GLY A 564 15.22 3.11 -24.54
C GLY A 564 16.28 3.29 -23.45
N PRO A 565 17.55 2.92 -23.68
CA PRO A 565 18.59 3.05 -22.66
C PRO A 565 18.89 4.52 -22.34
N GLN A 566 19.14 4.81 -21.06
CA GLN A 566 19.55 6.12 -20.54
C GLN A 566 20.60 5.94 -19.43
N LEU A 567 21.55 6.86 -19.35
CA LEU A 567 22.46 6.97 -18.20
C LEU A 567 21.82 7.85 -17.13
N VAL A 568 21.80 7.40 -15.89
CA VAL A 568 21.44 8.21 -14.72
C VAL A 568 22.73 8.54 -13.98
N ILE A 569 23.00 9.83 -13.82
CA ILE A 569 24.22 10.38 -13.25
C ILE A 569 23.82 11.18 -12.01
N GLU A 570 24.27 10.73 -10.85
CA GLU A 570 24.01 11.42 -9.59
C GLU A 570 25.22 12.22 -9.12
N LEU A 571 24.93 13.42 -8.60
CA LEU A 571 25.89 14.33 -7.97
C LEU A 571 25.33 14.78 -6.62
N ALA A 572 26.19 14.87 -5.61
CA ALA A 572 25.86 15.44 -4.31
C ALA A 572 26.64 16.73 -4.12
N GLY A 573 25.96 17.85 -3.84
CA GLY A 573 26.60 19.14 -3.65
C GLY A 573 26.06 19.92 -2.48
N ARG A 574 26.68 21.09 -2.22
CA ARG A 574 26.24 22.02 -1.17
C ARG A 574 24.82 22.54 -1.44
N ASP A 575 24.45 22.67 -2.71
CA ASP A 575 23.12 23.09 -3.16
C ASP A 575 22.13 21.91 -3.30
N GLY A 576 22.40 20.80 -2.60
CA GLY A 576 21.60 19.58 -2.62
C GLY A 576 22.02 18.56 -3.67
N ARG A 577 21.15 17.58 -3.93
CA ARG A 577 21.38 16.53 -4.94
C ARG A 577 21.02 17.03 -6.33
N LEU A 578 21.76 16.56 -7.33
CA LEU A 578 21.46 16.75 -8.75
C LEU A 578 21.51 15.39 -9.46
N THR A 579 20.37 14.96 -10.00
CA THR A 579 20.28 13.72 -10.79
C THR A 579 20.01 14.08 -12.25
N LEU A 580 20.94 13.75 -13.13
CA LEU A 580 20.84 13.96 -14.57
C LEU A 580 20.61 12.65 -15.30
N ARG A 581 19.72 12.66 -16.28
CA ARG A 581 19.45 11.51 -17.16
C ARG A 581 19.91 11.85 -18.56
N ALA A 582 20.91 11.15 -19.08
CA ALA A 582 21.44 11.34 -20.42
C ALA A 582 20.97 10.23 -21.36
N LEU A 583 20.31 10.62 -22.43
CA LEU A 583 19.73 9.73 -23.46
C LEU A 583 20.45 9.96 -24.80
N ALA A 584 20.43 8.99 -25.70
CA ALA A 584 20.84 9.22 -27.09
C ALA A 584 19.87 10.20 -27.79
N ARG A 585 20.38 11.08 -28.67
CA ARG A 585 19.55 12.05 -29.39
C ARG A 585 18.51 11.36 -30.26
N ARG A 586 17.24 11.74 -30.07
CA ARG A 586 16.08 11.29 -30.85
C ARG A 586 15.16 12.48 -31.10
N PRO A 587 14.66 12.67 -32.34
CA PRO A 587 13.71 13.75 -32.64
C PRO A 587 12.46 13.69 -31.74
N GLY A 588 11.93 14.86 -31.36
CA GLY A 588 10.70 14.98 -30.58
C GLY A 588 10.77 14.50 -29.12
N THR A 589 11.96 14.13 -28.62
CA THR A 589 12.15 13.69 -27.23
C THR A 589 12.41 14.89 -26.32
N PRO A 590 11.57 15.15 -25.29
CA PRO A 590 11.76 16.25 -24.35
C PRO A 590 13.11 16.19 -23.64
N ALA A 591 13.76 17.33 -23.43
CA ALA A 591 15.05 17.47 -22.75
C ALA A 591 15.28 18.94 -22.38
N PHE A 592 16.04 19.23 -21.32
CA PHE A 592 16.36 20.63 -20.97
C PHE A 592 17.69 21.10 -21.61
N LEU A 593 18.63 20.18 -21.86
CA LEU A 593 19.84 20.42 -22.66
C LEU A 593 19.94 19.40 -23.79
N ARG A 594 20.49 19.86 -24.91
CA ARG A 594 20.73 19.07 -26.10
C ARG A 594 22.18 19.21 -26.53
N THR A 595 22.76 18.11 -26.99
CA THR A 595 24.02 18.08 -27.72
C THR A 595 23.78 17.33 -29.04
N PRO A 596 24.71 17.32 -29.99
CA PRO A 596 24.58 16.54 -31.22
C PRO A 596 24.23 15.05 -30.98
N ARG A 597 24.73 14.43 -29.91
CA ARG A 597 24.53 13.00 -29.63
C ARG A 597 23.68 12.69 -28.40
N PHE A 598 23.48 13.65 -27.49
CA PHE A 598 22.80 13.42 -26.23
C PHE A 598 21.64 14.38 -25.97
N LEU A 599 20.68 13.89 -25.20
CA LEU A 599 19.60 14.67 -24.59
C LEU A 599 19.72 14.51 -23.08
N LEU A 600 19.67 15.62 -22.33
CA LEU A 600 19.70 15.57 -20.88
C LEU A 600 18.36 15.98 -20.29
N ARG A 601 17.95 15.24 -19.26
CA ARG A 601 16.83 15.53 -18.35
C ARG A 601 17.35 15.64 -16.92
N PHE A 602 16.63 16.35 -16.06
CA PHE A 602 16.85 16.31 -14.62
C PHE A 602 15.67 15.63 -13.96
N ASP A 603 15.86 15.09 -12.76
CA ASP A 603 14.78 14.49 -11.99
C ASP A 603 13.92 15.56 -11.32
N ALA A 604 12.59 15.43 -11.34
CA ALA A 604 11.67 16.38 -10.72
C ALA A 604 11.87 16.47 -9.19
N GLU A 605 12.37 15.41 -8.56
CA GLU A 605 12.75 15.39 -7.15
C GLU A 605 14.06 16.15 -6.87
N THR A 606 14.85 16.44 -7.90
CA THR A 606 16.09 17.22 -7.83
C THR A 606 16.08 18.34 -8.89
N PRO A 607 15.23 19.38 -8.74
CA PRO A 607 15.09 20.41 -9.76
C PRO A 607 16.40 21.20 -9.98
N LEU A 608 16.56 21.72 -11.20
CA LEU A 608 17.60 22.70 -11.56
C LEU A 608 17.22 24.09 -11.02
N ASP A 609 17.29 24.23 -9.71
CA ASP A 609 16.85 25.41 -8.94
C ASP A 609 17.99 26.38 -8.58
N SER A 610 19.22 26.12 -9.04
CA SER A 610 20.38 26.97 -8.78
C SER A 610 21.30 27.15 -10.00
N PRO A 611 21.97 28.30 -10.13
CA PRO A 611 22.97 28.53 -11.18
C PRO A 611 24.12 27.51 -11.15
N ALA A 612 24.46 27.00 -9.96
CA ALA A 612 25.50 25.98 -9.80
C ALA A 612 25.08 24.64 -10.43
N LYS A 613 23.85 24.18 -10.19
CA LYS A 613 23.32 22.96 -10.83
C LYS A 613 23.22 23.13 -12.35
N GLU A 614 22.80 24.30 -12.85
CA GLU A 614 22.75 24.56 -14.30
C GLU A 614 24.13 24.53 -14.94
N ARG A 615 25.13 25.15 -14.31
CA ARG A 615 26.53 25.13 -14.77
C ARG A 615 27.06 23.68 -14.85
N VAL A 616 26.90 22.89 -13.79
CA VAL A 616 27.36 21.50 -13.74
C VAL A 616 26.67 20.63 -14.79
N ALA A 617 25.36 20.83 -14.99
CA ALA A 617 24.62 20.14 -16.04
C ALA A 617 25.15 20.42 -17.45
N ARG A 618 25.50 21.68 -17.76
CA ARG A 618 26.09 22.08 -19.04
C ARG A 618 27.49 21.47 -19.24
N VAL A 619 28.33 21.54 -18.22
CA VAL A 619 29.66 20.91 -18.22
C VAL A 619 29.53 19.41 -18.52
N LEU A 620 28.64 18.70 -17.82
CA LEU A 620 28.46 17.27 -18.05
C LEU A 620 27.91 16.94 -19.44
N ALA A 621 26.97 17.74 -19.96
CA ALA A 621 26.48 17.58 -21.32
C ALA A 621 27.61 17.67 -22.35
N ALA A 622 28.45 18.72 -22.26
CA ALA A 622 29.57 18.92 -23.18
C ALA A 622 30.62 17.79 -23.10
N HIS A 623 30.94 17.32 -21.90
CA HIS A 623 31.91 16.23 -21.73
C HIS A 623 31.36 14.88 -22.19
N LEU A 624 30.06 14.62 -22.01
CA LEU A 624 29.40 13.45 -22.58
C LEU A 624 29.41 13.51 -24.11
N GLU A 625 29.15 14.67 -24.71
CA GLU A 625 29.24 14.85 -26.17
C GLU A 625 30.65 14.53 -26.69
N ARG A 626 31.66 15.12 -26.07
CA ARG A 626 33.06 15.04 -26.52
C ARG A 626 33.69 13.68 -26.27
N PHE A 627 33.45 13.08 -25.10
CA PHE A 627 34.18 11.90 -24.63
C PHE A 627 33.28 10.70 -24.32
N GLY A 628 31.97 10.91 -24.22
CA GLY A 628 30.99 9.90 -23.83
C GLY A 628 30.62 8.93 -24.95
N LEU A 629 30.03 7.81 -24.54
CA LEU A 629 29.41 6.84 -25.42
C LEU A 629 27.89 6.86 -25.22
N PRO A 630 27.08 6.68 -26.28
CA PRO A 630 25.63 6.69 -26.15
C PRO A 630 25.17 5.55 -25.22
N PRO A 631 24.09 5.73 -24.45
CA PRO A 631 23.54 4.66 -23.61
C PRO A 631 23.23 3.41 -24.44
N GLY A 632 23.47 2.23 -23.87
CA GLY A 632 23.33 0.94 -24.56
C GLY A 632 24.58 0.47 -25.31
N THR A 633 25.65 1.27 -25.38
CA THR A 633 26.92 0.87 -26.01
C THR A 633 27.61 -0.22 -25.21
N ARG A 634 27.74 -1.43 -25.77
CA ARG A 634 28.31 -2.60 -25.05
C ARG A 634 29.84 -2.72 -25.14
N ARG A 635 30.45 -2.26 -26.24
CA ARG A 635 31.91 -2.24 -26.46
C ARG A 635 32.32 -0.88 -27.04
N ALA A 636 33.44 -0.32 -26.58
CA ALA A 636 34.01 0.90 -27.15
C ALA A 636 34.77 0.53 -28.43
N GLY A 637 34.43 1.12 -29.57
CA GLY A 637 35.20 1.03 -30.81
C GLY A 637 36.13 2.25 -30.95
N GLY A 638 37.36 2.04 -31.41
CA GLY A 638 38.30 3.11 -31.75
C GLY A 638 39.38 3.43 -30.69
N LYS A 639 40.33 4.30 -31.06
CA LYS A 639 41.39 4.80 -30.17
C LYS A 639 40.78 5.62 -29.02
N ARG A 640 41.21 5.33 -27.78
CA ARG A 640 40.78 6.07 -26.59
C ARG A 640 41.31 7.50 -26.62
N VAL A 641 40.41 8.48 -26.67
CA VAL A 641 40.75 9.90 -26.48
C VAL A 641 40.92 10.17 -24.98
N PRO A 642 42.03 10.78 -24.53
CA PRO A 642 42.18 11.22 -23.15
C PRO A 642 41.09 12.22 -22.76
N ILE A 643 40.54 12.09 -21.55
CA ILE A 643 39.51 13.03 -21.05
C ILE A 643 40.25 14.22 -20.42
N VAL A 644 40.01 15.41 -20.96
CA VAL A 644 40.52 16.68 -20.45
C VAL A 644 39.34 17.62 -20.16
N PRO A 645 39.43 18.50 -19.16
CA PRO A 645 38.43 19.55 -18.93
C PRO A 645 38.27 20.44 -20.17
N LEU A 646 37.03 20.68 -20.59
CA LEU A 646 36.69 21.64 -21.65
C LEU A 646 36.61 23.05 -21.07
N ASP A 647 37.01 24.05 -21.85
CA ASP A 647 36.84 25.45 -21.47
C ASP A 647 35.37 25.92 -21.65
N ALA A 648 35.09 27.15 -21.23
CA ALA A 648 33.74 27.71 -21.25
C ALA A 648 33.22 27.94 -22.69
N GLU A 649 34.09 28.26 -23.63
CA GLU A 649 33.73 28.52 -25.02
C GLU A 649 33.39 27.21 -25.75
N GLU A 650 34.20 26.17 -25.57
CA GLU A 650 33.95 24.82 -26.09
C GLU A 650 32.70 24.20 -25.45
N THR A 651 32.47 24.41 -24.15
CA THR A 651 31.25 23.98 -23.46
C THR A 651 30.00 24.65 -24.05
N ALA A 652 30.05 25.95 -24.32
CA ALA A 652 28.93 26.69 -24.90
C ALA A 652 28.61 26.26 -26.34
N ARG A 653 29.64 25.95 -27.15
CA ARG A 653 29.48 25.48 -28.54
C ARG A 653 28.82 24.09 -28.64
N LEU A 654 29.01 23.22 -27.66
CA LEU A 654 28.53 21.84 -27.70
C LEU A 654 27.12 21.64 -27.12
N VAL A 655 26.57 22.65 -26.42
CA VAL A 655 25.34 22.51 -25.63
C VAL A 655 24.31 23.55 -26.02
N GLU A 656 23.22 23.09 -26.63
CA GLU A 656 22.04 23.89 -26.96
C GLU A 656 21.01 23.80 -25.83
N ARG A 657 20.40 24.93 -25.45
CA ARG A 657 19.26 24.95 -24.51
C ARG A 657 17.97 24.69 -25.28
N SER A 658 17.11 23.80 -24.78
CA SER A 658 15.79 23.61 -25.41
C SER A 658 14.91 24.84 -25.24
N PRO A 659 14.06 25.19 -26.23
CA PRO A 659 13.03 26.21 -26.06
C PRO A 659 12.04 25.80 -24.96
N GLU A 660 11.63 26.75 -24.12
CA GLU A 660 10.91 26.55 -22.85
C GLU A 660 9.59 25.77 -22.94
N LYS A 661 9.03 25.58 -24.14
CA LYS A 661 7.76 24.85 -24.37
C LYS A 661 7.89 23.32 -24.38
N GLU A 662 9.09 22.75 -24.32
CA GLU A 662 9.31 21.29 -24.38
C GLU A 662 9.87 20.67 -23.09
N ASN A 663 9.84 21.40 -21.96
CA ASN A 663 10.29 20.88 -20.67
C ASN A 663 9.13 20.15 -19.95
N GLY A 664 8.97 18.85 -20.22
CA GLY A 664 8.17 17.95 -19.40
C GLY A 664 8.94 17.60 -18.13
N ALA A 665 8.45 18.08 -16.98
CA ALA A 665 8.86 17.60 -15.65
C ALA A 665 8.33 16.18 -15.39
#